data_AF-A0A4R9JLM2-F1
#
_entry.id   AF-A0A4R9JLM2-F1
#
_cell.length_a   1.000
_cell.length_b   1.000
_cell.length_c   1.000
_cell.angle_alpha   90.00
_cell.angle_beta   90.00
_cell.angle_gamma   90.00
#
_symmetry.space_group_name_H-M   'P 1'
#
loop_
_entity.id
_entity.type
_entity.pdbx_description
1 polymer ?
#
loop_
_entity_poly.entity_id
_entity_poly.type
_entity_poly.pdbx_seq_one_letter_code
_entity_poly.pdbx_strand_id
1 'polypeptide(L)'
;MRKLILFVVLITTCALCTFQCQNPDLGDSLRFRQGILDLREITFKENTAIDLQGEWELYFDEFHYPPFHGKKALTGYLAIPNSWQGEEYSGIELPRTGKATLRAFIHINKQSVGQELRIYIPDVASSYRFFANGVLIGGQGKPGINQFDDTPRIKSKYYTLIPDDEIVELVFHIANYENNFGGFWGHPILGNKYIMDRERMFANARELFLLGALSLIGLYHFGLYFYKRKETSIFYFAIFCVLLGIRLAFTGERYILELFPKFHWPTAFRIEFASYYFAVPTFLLFIHSLFPEESKIKHVRRALVASTVFAFTLFLPISVFTILLYGFQILAFLIIGYVIHINLKAVLNSRPNSKLFLIGLLVLAFSVSFDILKHSLNSRGIGLTPYALLCFIFIQSLILSSRIANAFVRAEELAESLKISNESLLAVTENLEQIVSERTYQLNSSLGRIKKDLLLAKKIQQKILPEDGIKFSPLKIHLYFQPQEQVGGDFYDIFELDNGIVRFFIADATGHGIQAALYTMAIKSEYEAIKRFITKTDDLMNHLNQKIQNKFSGLKIVFSGFLLDIDTRTKTVYYSSAGHPNQIFQSSGTQIILNRTGNIIGLKKDQPYTQKQFPILEGDRILLFTDGMLEQKNESREEFGMDRMQKIVSEFTQKESERVLAELVIQLFLFQGKEEQEDDQTVIFIEWEKEHEST
;
A
#
# COMPACT_ATOMS: atom_id res chain seq x y z
N MET A 1 -25.07 22.49 -10.96
CA MET A 1 -26.08 21.41 -11.06
C MET A 1 -27.34 21.80 -11.81
N ARG A 2 -28.13 22.82 -11.41
CA ARG A 2 -29.39 23.21 -12.11
C ARG A 2 -29.24 23.49 -13.61
N LYS A 3 -28.21 24.26 -14.03
CA LYS A 3 -27.94 24.56 -15.45
C LYS A 3 -27.55 23.32 -16.28
N LEU A 4 -26.90 22.34 -15.66
CA LEU A 4 -26.47 21.09 -16.31
C LEU A 4 -27.65 20.13 -16.51
N ILE A 5 -28.53 20.03 -15.51
CA ILE A 5 -29.79 19.27 -15.62
C ILE A 5 -30.65 19.90 -16.72
N LEU A 6 -30.73 21.23 -16.78
CA LEU A 6 -31.44 21.92 -17.85
C LEU A 6 -30.86 21.59 -19.24
N PHE A 7 -29.53 21.49 -19.37
CA PHE A 7 -28.86 21.17 -20.64
C PHE A 7 -29.06 19.71 -21.07
N VAL A 8 -28.96 18.76 -20.14
CA VAL A 8 -29.24 17.33 -20.41
C VAL A 8 -30.72 17.14 -20.77
N VAL A 9 -31.61 17.78 -20.01
CA VAL A 9 -33.04 17.80 -20.33
C VAL A 9 -33.24 18.39 -21.72
N LEU A 10 -32.64 19.55 -22.04
CA LEU A 10 -32.74 20.21 -23.34
C LEU A 10 -32.31 19.28 -24.50
N ILE A 11 -31.18 18.59 -24.38
CA ILE A 11 -30.69 17.64 -25.40
C ILE A 11 -31.64 16.45 -25.53
N THR A 12 -32.11 15.89 -24.41
CA THR A 12 -33.10 14.79 -24.45
C THR A 12 -34.45 15.24 -25.00
N THR A 13 -34.91 16.46 -24.69
CA THR A 13 -36.13 17.04 -25.28
C THR A 13 -35.93 17.41 -26.74
N CYS A 14 -34.75 17.84 -27.19
CA CYS A 14 -34.49 18.04 -28.62
C CYS A 14 -34.49 16.70 -29.37
N ALA A 15 -33.94 15.63 -28.78
CA ALA A 15 -34.04 14.28 -29.33
C ALA A 15 -35.50 13.77 -29.33
N LEU A 16 -36.28 14.07 -28.30
CA LEU A 16 -37.73 13.77 -28.24
C LEU A 16 -38.56 14.66 -29.15
N CYS A 17 -38.19 15.90 -29.45
CA CYS A 17 -38.91 16.77 -30.38
C CYS A 17 -38.74 16.31 -31.83
N THR A 18 -37.68 15.54 -32.15
CA THR A 18 -37.59 14.84 -33.44
C THR A 18 -38.55 13.65 -33.58
N PHE A 19 -39.27 13.24 -32.51
CA PHE A 19 -40.36 12.25 -32.60
C PHE A 19 -41.65 12.83 -33.19
N GLN A 20 -41.80 14.16 -33.28
CA GLN A 20 -43.00 14.80 -33.83
C GLN A 20 -42.88 15.03 -35.34
N CYS A 21 -42.77 13.94 -36.08
CA CYS A 21 -43.34 13.84 -37.42
C CYS A 21 -44.29 12.64 -37.38
N GLN A 22 -45.39 12.80 -36.64
CA GLN A 22 -46.57 11.99 -36.92
C GLN A 22 -47.00 12.33 -38.34
N ASN A 23 -47.05 11.32 -39.20
CA ASN A 23 -47.94 11.38 -40.35
C ASN A 23 -49.31 11.85 -39.86
N PRO A 24 -49.99 12.77 -40.57
CA PRO A 24 -51.34 13.14 -40.21
C PRO A 24 -52.17 11.87 -40.05
N ASP A 25 -53.01 11.80 -39.02
CA ASP A 25 -53.99 10.74 -38.77
C ASP A 25 -54.81 10.51 -40.04
N LEU A 26 -54.31 9.65 -40.92
CA LEU A 26 -55.05 9.09 -42.02
C LEU A 26 -55.72 7.87 -41.41
N GLY A 27 -56.99 8.04 -41.02
CA GLY A 27 -57.74 7.09 -40.20
C GLY A 27 -57.86 5.66 -40.75
N ASP A 28 -58.67 4.83 -40.09
CA ASP A 28 -58.97 3.42 -40.41
C ASP A 28 -59.44 3.13 -41.87
N SER A 29 -59.53 4.14 -42.73
CA SER A 29 -59.85 4.07 -44.15
C SER A 29 -58.68 3.67 -45.06
N LEU A 30 -57.41 3.84 -44.66
CA LEU A 30 -56.24 3.48 -45.48
C LEU A 30 -55.59 2.16 -45.04
N ARG A 31 -56.31 1.06 -45.23
CA ARG A 31 -55.81 -0.30 -45.02
C ARG A 31 -56.28 -1.23 -46.13
N PHE A 32 -55.51 -2.26 -46.42
CA PHE A 32 -55.95 -3.33 -47.30
C PHE A 32 -57.16 -4.05 -46.69
N ARG A 33 -58.20 -4.21 -47.50
CA ARG A 33 -59.38 -5.03 -47.17
C ARG A 33 -59.54 -6.04 -48.28
N GLN A 34 -59.54 -7.33 -47.93
CA GLN A 34 -59.62 -8.41 -48.90
C GLN A 34 -58.62 -8.26 -50.07
N GLY A 35 -57.38 -7.86 -49.77
CA GLY A 35 -56.32 -7.71 -50.78
C GLY A 35 -56.36 -6.42 -51.60
N ILE A 36 -57.30 -5.50 -51.37
CA ILE A 36 -57.40 -4.24 -52.14
C ILE A 36 -57.18 -3.03 -51.23
N LEU A 37 -56.36 -2.08 -51.70
CA LEU A 37 -56.17 -0.76 -51.09
C LEU A 37 -56.51 0.33 -52.10
N ASP A 38 -57.44 1.21 -51.74
CA ASP A 38 -57.89 2.31 -52.58
C ASP A 38 -57.18 3.62 -52.23
N LEU A 39 -56.32 4.09 -53.13
CA LEU A 39 -55.54 5.32 -53.02
C LEU A 39 -55.93 6.34 -54.12
N ARG A 40 -57.08 6.18 -54.78
CA ARG A 40 -57.50 7.07 -55.88
C ARG A 40 -57.71 8.53 -55.46
N GLU A 41 -58.02 8.76 -54.18
CA GLU A 41 -58.14 10.10 -53.60
C GLU A 41 -56.80 10.69 -53.13
N ILE A 42 -55.71 9.92 -53.20
CA ILE A 42 -54.40 10.34 -52.69
C ILE A 42 -53.44 10.64 -53.84
N THR A 43 -52.88 11.84 -53.83
CA THR A 43 -51.76 12.21 -54.71
C THR A 43 -50.45 12.08 -53.94
N PHE A 44 -49.47 11.36 -54.50
CA PHE A 44 -48.13 11.20 -53.92
C PHE A 44 -47.26 12.46 -54.06
N LYS A 45 -47.63 13.52 -53.33
CA LYS A 45 -46.85 14.76 -53.22
C LYS A 45 -45.58 14.55 -52.38
N GLU A 46 -44.72 15.56 -52.30
CA GLU A 46 -43.40 15.49 -51.66
C GLU A 46 -43.40 15.03 -50.19
N ASN A 47 -44.52 15.02 -49.48
CA ASN A 47 -44.63 14.60 -48.07
C ASN A 47 -45.55 13.38 -47.86
N THR A 48 -45.91 12.64 -48.91
CA THR A 48 -46.86 11.53 -48.80
C THR A 48 -46.14 10.18 -48.68
N ALA A 49 -46.39 9.47 -47.58
CA ALA A 49 -46.01 8.08 -47.35
C ALA A 49 -47.17 7.33 -46.65
N ILE A 50 -47.46 6.11 -47.11
CA ILE A 50 -48.65 5.34 -46.72
C ILE A 50 -48.23 3.95 -46.30
N ASP A 51 -48.68 3.54 -45.12
CA ASP A 51 -48.47 2.19 -44.60
C ASP A 51 -49.38 1.20 -45.34
N LEU A 52 -48.77 0.15 -45.90
CA LEU A 52 -49.43 -0.92 -46.63
C LEU A 52 -49.93 -2.03 -45.69
N GLN A 53 -50.59 -1.63 -44.60
CA GLN A 53 -51.12 -2.52 -43.56
C GLN A 53 -52.53 -3.02 -43.92
N GLY A 54 -52.95 -4.14 -43.33
CA GLY A 54 -54.28 -4.74 -43.54
C GLY A 54 -54.22 -6.13 -44.16
N GLU A 55 -55.34 -6.57 -44.72
CA GLU A 55 -55.58 -7.94 -45.19
C GLU A 55 -55.06 -8.18 -46.61
N TRP A 56 -54.06 -9.04 -46.77
CA TRP A 56 -53.49 -9.46 -48.05
C TRP A 56 -53.97 -10.86 -48.43
N GLU A 57 -54.14 -11.15 -49.72
CA GLU A 57 -54.45 -12.50 -50.18
C GLU A 57 -53.28 -13.44 -49.84
N LEU A 58 -53.57 -14.54 -49.15
CA LEU A 58 -52.61 -15.57 -48.78
C LEU A 58 -52.86 -16.84 -49.61
N TYR A 59 -51.80 -17.30 -50.27
CA TYR A 59 -51.73 -18.63 -50.90
C TYR A 59 -50.60 -19.40 -50.22
N PHE A 60 -50.94 -20.24 -49.26
CA PHE A 60 -49.98 -20.99 -48.47
C PHE A 60 -49.47 -22.23 -49.21
N ASP A 61 -48.22 -22.59 -48.97
CA ASP A 61 -47.47 -23.72 -49.57
C ASP A 61 -47.28 -23.66 -51.10
N GLU A 62 -47.57 -22.52 -51.73
CA GLU A 62 -47.45 -22.34 -53.17
C GLU A 62 -46.72 -21.03 -53.53
N PHE A 63 -45.84 -21.11 -54.54
CA PHE A 63 -45.26 -19.93 -55.19
C PHE A 63 -45.97 -19.69 -56.51
N HIS A 64 -46.76 -18.63 -56.55
CA HIS A 64 -47.51 -18.24 -57.72
C HIS A 64 -46.81 -17.11 -58.46
N TYR A 65 -46.20 -17.43 -59.59
CA TYR A 65 -45.59 -16.42 -60.45
C TYR A 65 -46.69 -15.66 -61.21
N PRO A 66 -46.61 -14.32 -61.26
CA PRO A 66 -47.48 -13.52 -62.11
C PRO A 66 -47.02 -13.56 -63.58
N PRO A 67 -47.95 -13.59 -64.57
CA PRO A 67 -49.40 -13.60 -64.39
C PRO A 67 -49.93 -14.94 -63.87
N PHE A 68 -50.93 -14.89 -62.98
CA PHE A 68 -51.48 -16.10 -62.35
C PHE A 68 -52.23 -16.95 -63.40
N HIS A 69 -51.66 -18.09 -63.80
CA HIS A 69 -52.35 -19.04 -64.67
C HIS A 69 -53.20 -20.04 -63.86
N GLY A 70 -54.48 -20.22 -64.23
CA GLY A 70 -55.41 -21.21 -63.67
C GLY A 70 -56.32 -20.74 -62.53
N LYS A 71 -57.35 -21.53 -62.17
CA LYS A 71 -58.17 -21.33 -60.96
C LYS A 71 -57.34 -21.76 -59.74
N LYS A 72 -56.97 -20.81 -58.90
CA LYS A 72 -56.17 -21.04 -57.69
C LYS A 72 -57.04 -20.91 -56.46
N ALA A 73 -56.90 -21.83 -55.50
CA ALA A 73 -57.63 -21.77 -54.25
C ALA A 73 -56.97 -20.76 -53.32
N LEU A 74 -57.65 -19.64 -53.05
CA LEU A 74 -57.24 -18.69 -52.02
C LEU A 74 -57.26 -19.40 -50.66
N THR A 75 -56.13 -19.41 -49.95
CA THR A 75 -56.06 -19.99 -48.59
C THR A 75 -56.81 -19.12 -47.60
N GLY A 76 -56.64 -17.80 -47.69
CA GLY A 76 -57.33 -16.83 -46.84
C GLY A 76 -56.77 -15.43 -46.98
N TYR A 77 -57.05 -14.57 -46.01
CA TYR A 77 -56.51 -13.23 -45.92
C TYR A 77 -55.63 -13.07 -44.68
N LEU A 78 -54.38 -12.67 -44.86
CA LEU A 78 -53.43 -12.43 -43.78
C LEU A 78 -53.33 -10.93 -43.50
N ALA A 79 -53.61 -10.54 -42.26
CA ALA A 79 -53.39 -9.16 -41.83
C ALA A 79 -51.89 -8.90 -41.60
N ILE A 80 -51.25 -8.05 -42.41
CA ILE A 80 -49.85 -7.66 -42.22
C ILE A 80 -49.77 -6.55 -41.15
N PRO A 81 -48.89 -6.67 -40.14
CA PRO A 81 -47.66 -7.47 -40.07
C PRO A 81 -47.76 -8.71 -39.16
N ASN A 82 -48.89 -9.42 -39.19
CA ASN A 82 -49.02 -10.67 -38.45
C ASN A 82 -48.33 -11.82 -39.20
N SER A 83 -47.96 -12.84 -38.41
CA SER A 83 -47.46 -14.09 -38.97
C SER A 83 -48.61 -14.96 -39.43
N TRP A 84 -48.39 -15.77 -40.47
CA TRP A 84 -49.33 -16.84 -40.80
C TRP A 84 -49.33 -17.96 -39.76
N GLN A 85 -48.31 -18.07 -38.91
CA GLN A 85 -48.24 -19.14 -37.91
C GLN A 85 -49.38 -19.02 -36.89
N GLY A 86 -50.08 -20.12 -36.68
CA GLY A 86 -51.16 -20.19 -35.68
C GLY A 86 -52.50 -19.64 -36.18
N GLU A 87 -52.54 -19.09 -37.39
CA GLU A 87 -53.80 -18.73 -38.05
C GLU A 87 -54.49 -19.99 -38.57
N GLU A 88 -55.80 -20.09 -38.35
CA GLU A 88 -56.62 -21.22 -38.76
C GLU A 88 -57.36 -20.88 -40.06
N TYR A 89 -57.04 -21.60 -41.14
CA TYR A 89 -57.74 -21.48 -42.42
C TYR A 89 -58.27 -22.85 -42.84
N SER A 90 -59.55 -22.91 -43.18
CA SER A 90 -60.23 -24.16 -43.57
C SER A 90 -60.08 -25.31 -42.56
N GLY A 91 -59.96 -25.00 -41.25
CA GLY A 91 -59.82 -25.98 -40.18
C GLY A 91 -58.40 -26.53 -39.97
N ILE A 92 -57.39 -25.94 -40.62
CA ILE A 92 -55.98 -26.30 -40.47
C ILE A 92 -55.22 -25.09 -39.91
N GLU A 93 -54.55 -25.29 -38.79
CA GLU A 93 -53.62 -24.32 -38.22
C GLU A 93 -52.34 -24.30 -39.05
N LEU A 94 -51.97 -23.12 -39.57
CA LEU A 94 -50.80 -22.99 -40.43
C LEU A 94 -49.49 -23.16 -39.63
N PRO A 95 -48.53 -23.93 -40.15
CA PRO A 95 -47.28 -24.18 -39.44
C PRO A 95 -46.35 -22.96 -39.44
N ARG A 96 -45.45 -22.92 -38.45
CA ARG A 96 -44.35 -21.95 -38.33
C ARG A 96 -43.50 -21.87 -39.61
N THR A 97 -43.18 -23.04 -40.16
CA THR A 97 -42.31 -23.17 -41.33
C THR A 97 -43.11 -23.45 -42.58
N GLY A 98 -42.70 -22.84 -43.70
CA GLY A 98 -43.34 -23.06 -44.98
C GLY A 98 -42.99 -21.96 -45.97
N LYS A 99 -43.73 -21.95 -47.06
CA LYS A 99 -43.65 -20.94 -48.10
C LYS A 99 -45.04 -20.40 -48.39
N ALA A 100 -45.14 -19.17 -48.83
CA ALA A 100 -46.40 -18.54 -49.16
C ALA A 100 -46.25 -17.52 -50.29
N THR A 101 -47.32 -17.33 -51.05
CA THR A 101 -47.50 -16.16 -51.89
C THR A 101 -48.47 -15.20 -51.21
N LEU A 102 -48.04 -13.96 -51.01
CA LEU A 102 -48.90 -12.85 -50.60
C LEU A 102 -49.18 -11.97 -51.80
N ARG A 103 -50.45 -11.61 -52.02
CA ARG A 103 -50.87 -10.77 -53.15
C ARG A 103 -51.79 -9.66 -52.69
N ALA A 104 -51.62 -8.49 -53.27
CA ALA A 104 -52.52 -7.37 -53.05
C ALA A 104 -52.52 -6.40 -54.24
N PHE A 105 -53.56 -5.58 -54.32
CA PHE A 105 -53.80 -4.62 -55.37
C PHE A 105 -53.92 -3.22 -54.78
N ILE A 106 -53.19 -2.28 -55.37
CA ILE A 106 -53.26 -0.87 -55.03
C ILE A 106 -53.93 -0.14 -56.19
N HIS A 107 -55.06 0.51 -55.93
CA HIS A 107 -55.70 1.39 -56.90
C HIS A 107 -55.16 2.80 -56.69
N ILE A 108 -54.36 3.30 -57.63
CA ILE A 108 -53.77 4.63 -57.58
C ILE A 108 -54.53 5.60 -58.48
N ASN A 109 -54.36 6.90 -58.24
CA ASN A 109 -54.94 7.91 -59.10
C ASN A 109 -54.18 8.03 -60.44
N LYS A 110 -54.88 8.50 -61.49
CA LYS A 110 -54.30 8.73 -62.83
C LYS A 110 -53.06 9.64 -62.83
N GLN A 111 -52.97 10.57 -61.88
CA GLN A 111 -51.86 11.51 -61.77
C GLN A 111 -50.55 10.85 -61.28
N SER A 112 -50.66 9.69 -60.62
CA SER A 112 -49.52 8.95 -60.07
C SER A 112 -49.01 7.86 -61.03
N VAL A 113 -49.73 7.59 -62.12
CA VAL A 113 -49.28 6.69 -63.19
C VAL A 113 -48.05 7.32 -63.87
N GLY A 114 -46.98 6.54 -64.02
CA GLY A 114 -45.68 6.98 -64.51
C GLY A 114 -44.82 7.74 -63.49
N GLN A 115 -45.32 8.01 -62.28
CA GLN A 115 -44.55 8.65 -61.23
C GLN A 115 -43.54 7.66 -60.62
N GLU A 116 -42.31 8.11 -60.36
CA GLU A 116 -41.32 7.31 -59.64
C GLU A 116 -41.63 7.31 -58.14
N LEU A 117 -42.18 6.20 -57.66
CA LEU A 117 -42.48 5.96 -56.25
C LEU A 117 -41.39 5.09 -55.62
N ARG A 118 -41.33 5.13 -54.28
CA ARG A 118 -40.50 4.24 -53.48
C ARG A 118 -41.39 3.32 -52.67
N ILE A 119 -41.02 2.05 -52.61
CA ILE A 119 -41.61 1.09 -51.69
C ILE A 119 -40.55 0.60 -50.72
N TYR A 120 -40.77 0.80 -49.43
CA TYR A 120 -39.97 0.28 -48.35
C TYR A 120 -40.51 -1.08 -47.94
N ILE A 121 -39.65 -2.10 -48.00
CA ILE A 121 -39.94 -3.44 -47.51
C ILE A 121 -39.21 -3.63 -46.18
N PRO A 122 -39.93 -3.92 -45.08
CA PRO A 122 -39.34 -4.15 -43.77
C PRO A 122 -38.66 -5.52 -43.69
N ASP A 123 -38.22 -5.89 -42.49
CA ASP A 123 -37.72 -7.23 -42.21
C ASP A 123 -38.80 -8.27 -42.51
N VAL A 124 -38.43 -9.27 -43.29
CA VAL A 124 -39.25 -10.43 -43.63
C VAL A 124 -38.58 -11.67 -43.05
N ALA A 125 -39.38 -12.58 -42.52
CA ALA A 125 -39.01 -13.76 -41.75
C ALA A 125 -37.72 -14.51 -42.15
N SER A 126 -37.46 -14.75 -43.43
CA SER A 126 -36.27 -15.49 -43.87
C SER A 126 -35.76 -14.95 -45.20
N SER A 127 -36.58 -15.10 -46.24
CA SER A 127 -36.26 -14.68 -47.60
C SER A 127 -37.53 -14.32 -48.35
N TYR A 128 -37.41 -13.44 -49.35
CA TYR A 128 -38.52 -13.11 -50.21
C TYR A 128 -38.10 -12.71 -51.63
N ARG A 129 -39.04 -12.87 -52.57
CA ARG A 129 -39.04 -12.21 -53.88
C ARG A 129 -40.24 -11.30 -53.97
N PHE A 130 -40.07 -10.14 -54.59
CA PHE A 130 -41.06 -9.11 -54.74
C PHE A 130 -41.28 -8.81 -56.22
N PHE A 131 -42.52 -8.96 -56.66
CA PHE A 131 -42.98 -8.65 -58.00
C PHE A 131 -43.99 -7.50 -57.93
N ALA A 132 -43.96 -6.64 -58.95
CA ALA A 132 -45.00 -5.67 -59.19
C ALA A 132 -45.43 -5.75 -60.66
N ASN A 133 -46.74 -5.81 -60.93
CA ASN A 133 -47.33 -5.90 -62.26
C ASN A 133 -46.67 -6.99 -63.14
N GLY A 134 -46.46 -8.18 -62.56
CA GLY A 134 -45.81 -9.30 -63.27
C GLY A 134 -44.28 -9.27 -63.33
N VAL A 135 -43.63 -8.14 -63.02
CA VAL A 135 -42.17 -7.97 -63.14
C VAL A 135 -41.49 -8.18 -61.80
N LEU A 136 -40.38 -8.94 -61.77
CA LEU A 136 -39.54 -9.10 -60.59
C LEU A 136 -38.80 -7.79 -60.28
N ILE A 137 -39.23 -7.07 -59.25
CA ILE A 137 -38.60 -5.82 -58.79
C ILE A 137 -37.35 -6.12 -57.94
N GLY A 138 -37.39 -7.19 -57.15
CA GLY A 138 -36.25 -7.63 -56.36
C GLY A 138 -36.58 -8.65 -55.28
N GLY A 139 -35.78 -8.66 -54.22
CA GLY A 139 -35.90 -9.63 -53.14
C GLY A 139 -34.71 -9.60 -52.19
N GLN A 140 -34.83 -10.31 -51.08
CA GLN A 140 -33.74 -10.58 -50.16
C GLN A 140 -33.63 -12.09 -49.91
N GLY A 141 -32.41 -12.60 -50.01
CA GLY A 141 -32.18 -14.04 -49.97
C GLY A 141 -32.70 -14.73 -51.24
N LYS A 142 -32.91 -16.03 -51.16
CA LYS A 142 -33.51 -16.83 -52.24
C LYS A 142 -34.57 -17.74 -51.62
N PRO A 143 -35.87 -17.41 -51.75
CA PRO A 143 -36.93 -18.27 -51.24
C PRO A 143 -36.92 -19.62 -51.95
N GLY A 144 -36.75 -20.66 -51.14
CA GLY A 144 -36.69 -22.05 -51.56
C GLY A 144 -38.00 -22.80 -51.30
N ILE A 145 -38.15 -23.93 -51.98
CA ILE A 145 -39.31 -24.81 -51.80
C ILE A 145 -39.23 -25.61 -50.48
N ASN A 146 -38.03 -25.72 -49.91
CA ASN A 146 -37.75 -26.37 -48.63
C ASN A 146 -36.54 -25.71 -47.96
N GLN A 147 -36.19 -26.15 -46.74
CA GLN A 147 -35.09 -25.59 -45.96
C GLN A 147 -33.72 -25.66 -46.65
N PHE A 148 -33.46 -26.64 -47.52
CA PHE A 148 -32.15 -26.82 -48.17
C PHE A 148 -31.95 -25.93 -49.40
N ASP A 149 -33.03 -25.51 -50.06
CA ASP A 149 -33.01 -24.58 -51.19
C ASP A 149 -33.24 -23.12 -50.78
N ASP A 150 -33.72 -22.89 -49.55
CA ASP A 150 -33.90 -21.54 -49.00
C ASP A 150 -32.55 -20.93 -48.60
N THR A 151 -32.32 -19.69 -49.03
CA THR A 151 -31.15 -18.92 -48.62
C THR A 151 -31.60 -17.68 -47.84
N PRO A 152 -31.57 -17.71 -46.50
CA PRO A 152 -32.10 -16.65 -45.63
C PRO A 152 -31.25 -15.38 -45.71
N ARG A 153 -31.90 -14.22 -45.74
CA ARG A 153 -31.26 -12.90 -45.60
C ARG A 153 -32.29 -11.86 -45.19
N ILE A 154 -32.35 -11.55 -43.90
CA ILE A 154 -33.27 -10.53 -43.39
C ILE A 154 -32.61 -9.16 -43.49
N LYS A 155 -33.17 -8.30 -44.33
CA LYS A 155 -32.75 -6.91 -44.42
C LYS A 155 -33.86 -6.07 -45.05
N SER A 156 -34.18 -4.95 -44.40
CA SER A 156 -34.98 -3.88 -45.01
C SER A 156 -34.39 -3.41 -46.34
N LYS A 157 -35.25 -3.07 -47.30
CA LYS A 157 -34.81 -2.52 -48.59
C LYS A 157 -35.85 -1.59 -49.19
N TYR A 158 -35.37 -0.56 -49.88
CA TYR A 158 -36.17 0.34 -50.70
C TYR A 158 -36.08 -0.11 -52.16
N TYR A 159 -37.22 -0.23 -52.82
CA TYR A 159 -37.31 -0.48 -54.27
C TYR A 159 -37.95 0.70 -54.98
N THR A 160 -37.61 0.86 -56.26
CA THR A 160 -38.34 1.77 -57.17
C THR A 160 -39.60 1.07 -57.66
N LEU A 161 -40.72 1.76 -57.62
CA LEU A 161 -41.97 1.34 -58.23
C LEU A 161 -42.45 2.45 -59.15
N ILE A 162 -42.61 2.15 -60.44
CA ILE A 162 -43.16 3.08 -61.42
C ILE A 162 -44.47 2.45 -61.89
N PRO A 163 -45.63 2.93 -61.42
CA PRO A 163 -46.91 2.41 -61.86
C PRO A 163 -47.12 2.65 -63.35
N ASP A 164 -47.37 1.59 -64.11
CA ASP A 164 -47.71 1.63 -65.53
C ASP A 164 -49.23 1.69 -65.80
N ASP A 165 -50.04 1.33 -64.81
CA ASP A 165 -51.51 1.38 -64.83
C ASP A 165 -52.07 1.94 -63.50
N GLU A 166 -53.36 2.27 -63.47
CA GLU A 166 -54.10 2.70 -62.27
C GLU A 166 -54.23 1.59 -61.22
N ILE A 167 -54.03 0.32 -61.63
CA ILE A 167 -54.03 -0.84 -60.74
C ILE A 167 -52.62 -1.39 -60.68
N VAL A 168 -52.04 -1.38 -59.48
CA VAL A 168 -50.73 -1.97 -59.21
C VAL A 168 -50.91 -3.26 -58.41
N GLU A 169 -50.61 -4.39 -59.04
CA GLU A 169 -50.52 -5.70 -58.40
C GLU A 169 -49.16 -5.85 -57.70
N LEU A 170 -49.18 -6.17 -56.41
CA LEU A 170 -48.01 -6.51 -55.61
C LEU A 170 -48.05 -8.00 -55.26
N VAL A 171 -46.97 -8.73 -55.54
CA VAL A 171 -46.85 -10.15 -55.20
C VAL A 171 -45.54 -10.41 -54.46
N PHE A 172 -45.62 -11.06 -53.31
CA PHE A 172 -44.47 -11.51 -52.54
C PHE A 172 -44.44 -13.03 -52.45
N HIS A 173 -43.32 -13.63 -52.82
CA HIS A 173 -43.01 -15.01 -52.47
C HIS A 173 -42.16 -15.00 -51.22
N ILE A 174 -42.64 -15.58 -50.14
CA ILE A 174 -41.94 -15.61 -48.85
C ILE A 174 -41.71 -17.07 -48.48
N ALA A 175 -40.47 -17.40 -48.08
CA ALA A 175 -40.16 -18.65 -47.40
C ALA A 175 -39.80 -18.36 -45.95
N ASN A 176 -40.11 -19.28 -45.05
CA ASN A 176 -39.62 -19.28 -43.67
C ASN A 176 -39.33 -20.71 -43.22
N TYR A 177 -38.06 -21.06 -43.05
CA TYR A 177 -37.65 -22.34 -42.45
C TYR A 177 -36.79 -22.15 -41.20
N GLU A 178 -36.24 -20.96 -40.98
CA GLU A 178 -35.33 -20.68 -39.86
C GLU A 178 -36.01 -19.98 -38.68
N ASN A 179 -36.88 -19.00 -38.92
CA ASN A 179 -37.38 -18.10 -37.89
C ASN A 179 -38.73 -18.52 -37.30
N ASN A 180 -39.03 -17.97 -36.12
CA ASN A 180 -40.27 -18.25 -35.39
C ASN A 180 -41.48 -17.44 -35.82
N PHE A 181 -41.32 -16.49 -36.72
CA PHE A 181 -42.41 -15.68 -37.23
C PHE A 181 -42.27 -15.67 -38.74
N GLY A 182 -43.17 -16.36 -39.44
CA GLY A 182 -43.29 -16.29 -40.91
C GLY A 182 -43.96 -14.99 -41.36
N GLY A 183 -43.62 -14.47 -42.54
CA GLY A 183 -44.23 -13.26 -43.09
C GLY A 183 -43.46 -11.97 -42.79
N PHE A 184 -44.15 -10.84 -42.79
CA PHE A 184 -43.56 -9.53 -42.57
C PHE A 184 -43.52 -9.18 -41.09
N TRP A 185 -42.38 -8.68 -40.60
CA TRP A 185 -42.24 -8.20 -39.23
C TRP A 185 -42.49 -6.69 -39.10
N GLY A 186 -43.07 -6.07 -40.12
CA GLY A 186 -43.50 -4.67 -40.11
C GLY A 186 -44.35 -4.37 -41.33
N HIS A 187 -44.86 -3.14 -41.44
CA HIS A 187 -45.66 -2.74 -42.59
C HIS A 187 -44.73 -2.31 -43.75
N PRO A 188 -44.96 -2.79 -44.98
CA PRO A 188 -44.42 -2.15 -46.17
C PRO A 188 -44.95 -0.71 -46.28
N ILE A 189 -44.18 0.19 -46.87
CA ILE A 189 -44.59 1.60 -47.01
C ILE A 189 -44.43 2.02 -48.47
N LEU A 190 -45.44 2.65 -49.03
CA LEU A 190 -45.40 3.26 -50.37
C LEU A 190 -45.43 4.77 -50.24
N GLY A 191 -44.55 5.46 -50.94
CA GLY A 191 -44.50 6.91 -50.86
C GLY A 191 -43.73 7.56 -52.00
N ASN A 192 -43.71 8.89 -51.96
CA ASN A 192 -42.95 9.68 -52.92
C ASN A 192 -41.44 9.41 -52.77
N LYS A 193 -40.72 9.38 -53.90
CA LYS A 193 -39.28 9.14 -53.92
C LYS A 193 -38.48 10.10 -53.04
N TYR A 194 -38.80 11.40 -53.08
CA TYR A 194 -38.03 12.42 -52.38
C TYR A 194 -38.08 12.24 -50.86
N ILE A 195 -39.28 12.06 -50.28
CA ILE A 195 -39.41 11.88 -48.82
C ILE A 195 -38.76 10.60 -48.34
N MET A 196 -38.97 9.49 -49.06
CA MET A 196 -38.46 8.19 -48.64
C MET A 196 -36.95 8.10 -48.76
N ASP A 197 -36.35 8.63 -49.83
CA ASP A 197 -34.89 8.69 -49.97
C ASP A 197 -34.28 9.65 -48.94
N ARG A 198 -34.94 10.79 -48.64
CA ARG A 198 -34.53 11.72 -47.58
C ARG A 198 -34.55 11.08 -46.19
N GLU A 199 -35.64 10.39 -45.83
CA GLU A 199 -35.75 9.69 -44.56
C GLU A 199 -34.71 8.58 -44.41
N ARG A 200 -34.48 7.80 -45.48
CA ARG A 200 -33.42 6.80 -45.53
C ARG A 200 -32.05 7.45 -45.31
N MET A 201 -31.76 8.55 -45.98
CA MET A 201 -30.50 9.28 -45.82
C MET A 201 -30.31 9.76 -44.38
N PHE A 202 -31.33 10.37 -43.76
CA PHE A 202 -31.26 10.79 -42.36
C PHE A 202 -31.13 9.64 -41.38
N ALA A 203 -31.83 8.52 -41.61
CA ALA A 203 -31.70 7.32 -40.80
C ALA A 203 -30.27 6.77 -40.84
N ASN A 204 -29.71 6.61 -42.05
CA ASN A 204 -28.33 6.14 -42.25
C ASN A 204 -27.30 7.10 -41.65
N ALA A 205 -27.45 8.41 -41.88
CA ALA A 205 -26.52 9.41 -41.33
C ALA A 205 -26.50 9.38 -39.80
N ARG A 206 -27.66 9.20 -39.18
CA ARG A 206 -27.82 9.12 -37.73
C ARG A 206 -27.22 7.84 -37.15
N GLU A 207 -27.44 6.68 -37.79
CA GLU A 207 -26.81 5.41 -37.39
C GLU A 207 -25.28 5.48 -37.50
N LEU A 208 -24.75 6.01 -38.61
CA LEU A 208 -23.30 6.18 -38.83
C LEU A 208 -22.67 7.16 -37.82
N PHE A 209 -23.33 8.29 -37.55
CA PHE A 209 -22.89 9.25 -36.53
C PHE A 209 -22.79 8.59 -35.16
N LEU A 210 -23.85 7.89 -34.73
CA LEU A 210 -23.89 7.19 -33.46
C LEU A 210 -22.85 6.07 -33.38
N LEU A 211 -22.68 5.28 -34.44
CA LEU A 211 -21.66 4.23 -34.53
C LEU A 211 -20.25 4.81 -34.38
N GLY A 212 -19.97 5.90 -35.10
CA GLY A 212 -18.69 6.61 -35.02
C GLY A 212 -18.43 7.17 -33.61
N ALA A 213 -19.42 7.83 -33.02
CA ALA A 213 -19.32 8.40 -31.68
C ALA A 213 -19.05 7.32 -30.61
N LEU A 214 -19.82 6.22 -30.61
CA LEU A 214 -19.65 5.13 -29.64
C LEU A 214 -18.32 4.39 -29.82
N SER A 215 -17.89 4.18 -31.07
CA SER A 215 -16.61 3.54 -31.37
C SER A 215 -15.44 4.40 -30.90
N LEU A 216 -15.47 5.71 -31.16
CA LEU A 216 -14.45 6.66 -30.70
C LEU A 216 -14.37 6.70 -29.17
N ILE A 217 -15.52 6.75 -28.49
CA ILE A 217 -15.58 6.75 -27.02
C ILE A 217 -15.05 5.44 -26.45
N GLY A 218 -15.39 4.29 -27.04
CA GLY A 218 -14.86 2.98 -26.65
C GLY A 218 -13.33 2.94 -26.77
N LEU A 219 -12.79 3.37 -27.92
CA LEU A 219 -11.34 3.46 -28.15
C LEU A 219 -10.64 4.42 -27.18
N TYR A 220 -11.24 5.59 -26.90
CA TYR A 220 -10.73 6.54 -25.93
C TYR A 220 -10.61 5.93 -24.52
N HIS A 221 -11.62 5.19 -24.07
CA HIS A 221 -11.58 4.54 -22.75
C HIS A 221 -10.60 3.36 -22.73
N PHE A 222 -10.42 2.62 -23.82
CA PHE A 222 -9.33 1.65 -23.93
C PHE A 222 -7.96 2.31 -23.81
N GLY A 223 -7.76 3.45 -24.50
CA GLY A 223 -6.55 4.27 -24.36
C GLY A 223 -6.30 4.68 -22.90
N LEU A 224 -7.32 5.25 -22.23
CA LEU A 224 -7.24 5.61 -20.82
C LEU A 224 -6.91 4.42 -19.90
N TYR A 225 -7.48 3.25 -20.18
CA TYR A 225 -7.18 2.04 -19.41
C TYR A 225 -5.71 1.63 -19.53
N PHE A 226 -5.08 1.75 -20.70
CA PHE A 226 -3.66 1.46 -20.86
C PHE A 226 -2.77 2.40 -20.03
N TYR A 227 -3.16 3.67 -19.89
CA TYR A 227 -2.49 4.63 -18.99
C TYR A 227 -2.79 4.37 -17.51
N LYS A 228 -3.99 3.90 -17.18
CA LYS A 228 -4.46 3.69 -15.80
C LYS A 228 -4.96 2.26 -15.54
N ARG A 229 -4.06 1.27 -15.67
CA ARG A 229 -4.42 -0.16 -15.55
C ARG A 229 -5.06 -0.57 -14.21
N LYS A 230 -4.89 0.23 -13.15
CA LYS A 230 -5.48 -0.02 -11.83
C LYS A 230 -6.99 0.30 -11.77
N GLU A 231 -7.49 1.17 -12.64
CA GLU A 231 -8.92 1.54 -12.68
C GLU A 231 -9.70 0.59 -13.61
N THR A 232 -10.10 -0.57 -13.09
CA THR A 232 -10.82 -1.61 -13.84
C THR A 232 -12.21 -1.18 -14.34
N SER A 233 -12.79 -0.13 -13.75
CA SER A 233 -14.06 0.46 -14.20
C SER A 233 -13.99 1.04 -15.61
N ILE A 234 -12.86 1.65 -15.97
CA ILE A 234 -12.63 2.21 -17.31
C ILE A 234 -12.66 1.11 -18.37
N PHE A 235 -12.09 -0.06 -18.06
CA PHE A 235 -12.04 -1.21 -18.95
C PHE A 235 -13.44 -1.78 -19.24
N TYR A 236 -14.24 -2.07 -18.20
CA TYR A 236 -15.58 -2.59 -18.39
C TYR A 236 -16.49 -1.60 -19.12
N PHE A 237 -16.33 -0.31 -18.87
CA PHE A 237 -17.08 0.72 -19.60
C PHE A 237 -16.68 0.79 -21.07
N ALA A 238 -15.38 0.65 -21.39
CA ALA A 238 -14.90 0.60 -22.78
C ALA A 238 -15.50 -0.58 -23.55
N ILE A 239 -15.47 -1.79 -22.95
CA ILE A 239 -16.08 -2.99 -23.55
C ILE A 239 -17.58 -2.78 -23.76
N PHE A 240 -18.29 -2.21 -22.78
CA PHE A 240 -19.72 -1.93 -22.89
C PHE A 240 -20.02 -0.97 -24.06
N CYS A 241 -19.25 0.10 -24.23
CA CYS A 241 -19.40 1.03 -25.35
C CYS A 241 -19.16 0.35 -26.70
N VAL A 242 -18.13 -0.49 -26.80
CA VAL A 242 -17.85 -1.25 -28.04
C VAL A 242 -18.94 -2.27 -28.35
N LEU A 243 -19.43 -3.00 -27.35
CA LEU A 243 -20.54 -3.94 -27.52
C LEU A 243 -21.80 -3.23 -28.03
N LEU A 244 -22.11 -2.03 -27.52
CA LEU A 244 -23.24 -1.25 -28.02
C LEU A 244 -22.99 -0.64 -29.40
N GLY A 245 -21.75 -0.28 -29.74
CA GLY A 245 -21.37 0.07 -31.11
C GLY A 245 -21.58 -1.09 -32.09
N ILE A 246 -21.14 -2.30 -31.72
CA ILE A 246 -21.39 -3.52 -32.49
C ILE A 246 -22.90 -3.76 -32.62
N ARG A 247 -23.66 -3.66 -31.51
CA ARG A 247 -25.12 -3.80 -31.55
C ARG A 247 -25.73 -2.85 -32.58
N LEU A 248 -25.38 -1.57 -32.52
CA LEU A 248 -25.90 -0.57 -33.43
C LEU A 248 -25.54 -0.84 -34.90
N ALA A 249 -24.33 -1.36 -35.18
CA ALA A 249 -23.92 -1.68 -36.55
C ALA A 249 -24.71 -2.86 -37.16
N PHE A 250 -25.15 -3.79 -36.32
CA PHE A 250 -25.83 -5.03 -36.73
C PHE A 250 -27.37 -4.99 -36.53
N THR A 251 -27.88 -4.03 -35.75
CA THR A 251 -29.31 -3.73 -35.56
C THR A 251 -29.74 -2.54 -36.44
N GLY A 252 -31.05 -2.33 -36.65
CA GLY A 252 -31.57 -1.20 -37.45
C GLY A 252 -31.61 -1.52 -38.95
N GLU A 253 -31.11 -0.61 -39.80
CA GLU A 253 -31.02 -0.84 -41.26
C GLU A 253 -29.90 -1.83 -41.65
N ARG A 254 -29.14 -2.34 -40.66
CA ARG A 254 -28.03 -3.30 -40.82
C ARG A 254 -27.01 -2.82 -41.84
N TYR A 255 -26.58 -1.56 -41.70
CA TYR A 255 -25.65 -0.90 -42.62
C TYR A 255 -24.35 -1.70 -42.85
N ILE A 256 -23.89 -2.46 -41.85
CA ILE A 256 -22.70 -3.32 -41.98
C ILE A 256 -22.83 -4.35 -43.12
N LEU A 257 -24.05 -4.80 -43.44
CA LEU A 257 -24.33 -5.71 -44.55
C LEU A 257 -24.34 -5.00 -45.91
N GLU A 258 -24.40 -3.66 -45.95
CA GLU A 258 -24.12 -2.87 -47.15
C GLU A 258 -22.62 -2.74 -47.41
N LEU A 259 -21.85 -2.49 -46.35
CA LEU A 259 -20.39 -2.39 -46.43
C LEU A 259 -19.73 -3.74 -46.78
N PHE A 260 -20.28 -4.85 -46.27
CA PHE A 260 -19.78 -6.19 -46.52
C PHE A 260 -20.89 -7.10 -47.08
N PRO A 261 -21.23 -7.01 -48.38
CA PRO A 261 -22.36 -7.73 -48.97
C PRO A 261 -22.27 -9.26 -48.91
N LYS A 262 -21.05 -9.80 -48.80
CA LYS A 262 -20.73 -11.24 -48.70
C LYS A 262 -20.70 -11.74 -47.25
N PHE A 263 -20.96 -10.89 -46.26
CA PHE A 263 -20.96 -11.30 -44.86
C PHE A 263 -22.04 -12.35 -44.62
N HIS A 264 -21.67 -13.45 -43.97
CA HIS A 264 -22.57 -14.56 -43.73
C HIS A 264 -23.71 -14.14 -42.78
N TRP A 265 -24.95 -14.20 -43.27
CA TRP A 265 -26.13 -13.69 -42.56
C TRP A 265 -26.35 -14.33 -41.18
N PRO A 266 -26.36 -15.66 -41.03
CA PRO A 266 -26.51 -16.28 -39.70
C PRO A 266 -25.45 -15.82 -38.70
N THR A 267 -24.22 -15.52 -39.16
CA THR A 267 -23.16 -14.98 -38.31
C THR A 267 -23.47 -13.54 -37.89
N ALA A 268 -23.95 -12.70 -38.80
CA ALA A 268 -24.34 -11.32 -38.48
C ALA A 268 -25.45 -11.30 -37.44
N PHE A 269 -26.47 -12.15 -37.62
CA PHE A 269 -27.57 -12.29 -36.66
C PHE A 269 -27.06 -12.75 -35.29
N ARG A 270 -26.15 -13.73 -35.22
CA ARG A 270 -25.54 -14.15 -33.94
C ARG A 270 -24.72 -13.06 -33.26
N ILE A 271 -23.98 -12.24 -34.02
CA ILE A 271 -23.23 -11.09 -33.47
C ILE A 271 -24.21 -10.06 -32.88
N GLU A 272 -25.35 -9.82 -33.54
CA GLU A 272 -26.40 -8.93 -33.03
C GLU A 272 -26.86 -9.35 -31.61
N PHE A 273 -27.21 -10.63 -31.39
CA PHE A 273 -27.63 -11.10 -30.07
C PHE A 273 -26.47 -11.23 -29.08
N ALA A 274 -25.28 -11.64 -29.53
CA ALA A 274 -24.09 -11.70 -28.68
C ALA A 274 -23.78 -10.33 -28.07
N SER A 275 -23.87 -9.26 -28.87
CA SER A 275 -23.64 -7.90 -28.41
C SER A 275 -24.57 -7.53 -27.24
N TYR A 276 -25.82 -8.00 -27.25
CA TYR A 276 -26.79 -7.79 -26.18
C TYR A 276 -26.51 -8.67 -24.96
N TYR A 277 -26.25 -9.97 -25.17
CA TYR A 277 -25.97 -10.93 -24.11
C TYR A 277 -24.75 -10.58 -23.28
N PHE A 278 -23.72 -9.99 -23.91
CA PHE A 278 -22.52 -9.55 -23.21
C PHE A 278 -22.61 -8.12 -22.68
N ALA A 279 -23.40 -7.22 -23.28
CA ALA A 279 -23.47 -5.82 -22.84
C ALA A 279 -24.03 -5.68 -21.42
N VAL A 280 -25.15 -6.35 -21.12
CA VAL A 280 -25.82 -6.28 -19.80
C VAL A 280 -24.91 -6.73 -18.64
N PRO A 281 -24.30 -7.94 -18.66
CA PRO A 281 -23.38 -8.35 -17.59
C PRO A 281 -22.11 -7.50 -17.53
N THR A 282 -21.60 -7.01 -18.65
CA THR A 282 -20.45 -6.09 -18.67
C THR A 282 -20.78 -4.77 -17.96
N PHE A 283 -21.99 -4.24 -18.15
CA PHE A 283 -22.44 -3.06 -17.43
C PHE A 283 -22.58 -3.31 -15.92
N LEU A 284 -23.03 -4.50 -15.51
CA LEU A 284 -23.04 -4.88 -14.10
C LEU A 284 -21.62 -4.95 -13.50
N LEU A 285 -20.64 -5.47 -14.25
CA LEU A 285 -19.23 -5.45 -13.85
C LEU A 285 -18.68 -4.03 -13.70
N PHE A 286 -19.04 -3.13 -14.63
CA PHE A 286 -18.74 -1.71 -14.52
C PHE A 286 -19.30 -1.12 -13.22
N ILE A 287 -20.57 -1.37 -12.90
CA ILE A 287 -21.20 -0.87 -11.66
C ILE A 287 -20.54 -1.46 -10.41
N HIS A 288 -20.21 -2.75 -10.42
CA HIS A 288 -19.51 -3.40 -9.31
C HIS A 288 -18.13 -2.77 -9.06
N SER A 289 -17.38 -2.49 -10.13
CA SER A 289 -16.07 -1.83 -10.02
C SER A 289 -16.15 -0.38 -9.56
N LEU A 290 -17.29 0.30 -9.78
CA LEU A 290 -17.49 1.68 -9.39
C LEU A 290 -18.00 1.83 -7.95
N PHE A 291 -18.81 0.86 -7.47
CA PHE A 291 -19.41 0.83 -6.14
C PHE A 291 -19.18 -0.55 -5.47
N PRO A 292 -17.92 -0.92 -5.17
CA PRO A 292 -17.58 -2.26 -4.67
C PRO A 292 -18.09 -2.53 -3.24
N GLU A 293 -18.29 -1.49 -2.42
CA GLU A 293 -18.79 -1.65 -1.05
C GLU A 293 -20.31 -1.84 -1.01
N GLU A 294 -21.04 -1.24 -1.95
CA GLU A 294 -22.49 -1.33 -2.05
C GLU A 294 -22.95 -2.60 -2.79
N SER A 295 -22.12 -3.12 -3.69
CA SER A 295 -22.39 -4.31 -4.50
C SER A 295 -21.78 -5.57 -3.91
N LYS A 296 -22.56 -6.66 -3.82
CA LYS A 296 -22.06 -7.94 -3.29
C LYS A 296 -21.58 -8.83 -4.43
N ILE A 297 -20.31 -9.21 -4.40
CA ILE A 297 -19.70 -10.08 -5.42
C ILE A 297 -20.48 -11.37 -5.68
N LYS A 298 -21.16 -11.93 -4.67
CA LYS A 298 -21.99 -13.14 -4.81
C LYS A 298 -23.16 -12.95 -5.80
N HIS A 299 -23.84 -11.80 -5.78
CA HIS A 299 -24.95 -11.53 -6.70
C HIS A 299 -24.43 -11.27 -8.12
N VAL A 300 -23.31 -10.56 -8.24
CA VAL A 300 -22.63 -10.32 -9.52
C VAL A 300 -22.23 -11.64 -10.18
N ARG A 301 -21.58 -12.55 -9.43
CA ARG A 301 -21.20 -13.88 -9.95
C ARG A 301 -22.41 -14.70 -10.41
N ARG A 302 -23.52 -14.69 -9.65
CA ARG A 302 -24.75 -15.40 -10.05
C ARG A 302 -25.33 -14.84 -11.35
N ALA A 303 -25.38 -13.52 -11.48
CA ALA A 303 -25.84 -12.87 -12.70
C ALA A 303 -24.93 -13.20 -13.90
N LEU A 304 -23.61 -13.20 -13.72
CA LEU A 304 -22.65 -13.57 -14.77
C LEU A 304 -22.81 -15.04 -15.21
N VAL A 305 -22.97 -15.96 -14.27
CA VAL A 305 -23.22 -17.38 -14.60
C VAL A 305 -24.53 -17.52 -15.38
N ALA A 306 -25.61 -16.87 -14.92
CA ALA A 306 -26.89 -16.88 -15.63
C ALA A 306 -26.77 -16.29 -17.05
N SER A 307 -26.13 -15.13 -17.21
CA SER A 307 -25.88 -14.52 -18.52
C SER A 307 -25.04 -15.44 -19.43
N THR A 308 -24.08 -16.17 -18.87
CA THR A 308 -23.23 -17.10 -19.61
C THR A 308 -24.02 -18.31 -20.08
N VAL A 309 -24.92 -18.86 -19.25
CA VAL A 309 -25.85 -19.93 -19.65
C VAL A 309 -26.72 -19.49 -20.83
N PHE A 310 -27.24 -18.25 -20.80
CA PHE A 310 -27.97 -17.70 -21.95
C PHE A 310 -27.06 -17.47 -23.16
N ALA A 311 -25.80 -17.07 -22.98
CA ALA A 311 -24.86 -16.89 -24.08
C ALA A 311 -24.60 -18.19 -24.85
N PHE A 312 -24.62 -19.35 -24.18
CA PHE A 312 -24.52 -20.65 -24.85
C PHE A 312 -25.69 -20.95 -25.81
N THR A 313 -26.84 -20.28 -25.63
CA THR A 313 -27.97 -20.45 -26.56
C THR A 313 -27.65 -19.98 -27.97
N LEU A 314 -26.66 -19.09 -28.16
CA LEU A 314 -26.23 -18.62 -29.49
C LEU A 314 -25.70 -19.73 -30.41
N PHE A 315 -25.30 -20.88 -29.85
CA PHE A 315 -24.89 -22.05 -30.63
C PHE A 315 -26.07 -22.88 -31.15
N LEU A 316 -27.27 -22.69 -30.58
CA LEU A 316 -28.49 -23.36 -30.99
C LEU A 316 -29.00 -22.81 -32.34
N PRO A 317 -29.95 -23.51 -32.99
CA PRO A 317 -30.65 -22.97 -34.16
C PRO A 317 -31.36 -21.64 -33.85
N ILE A 318 -31.51 -20.79 -34.87
CA ILE A 318 -32.09 -19.44 -34.75
C ILE A 318 -33.48 -19.46 -34.10
N SER A 319 -34.30 -20.44 -34.47
CA SER A 319 -35.60 -20.70 -33.88
C SER A 319 -35.57 -20.92 -32.37
N VAL A 320 -34.57 -21.63 -31.84
CA VAL A 320 -34.54 -22.00 -30.42
C VAL A 320 -34.08 -20.83 -29.58
N PHE A 321 -32.99 -20.18 -29.95
CA PHE A 321 -32.43 -19.12 -29.10
C PHE A 321 -33.27 -17.85 -29.11
N THR A 322 -34.00 -17.56 -30.19
CA THR A 322 -34.92 -16.41 -30.24
C THR A 322 -36.11 -16.58 -29.29
N ILE A 323 -36.53 -17.80 -28.96
CA ILE A 323 -37.51 -18.06 -27.88
C ILE A 323 -36.85 -17.86 -26.51
N LEU A 324 -35.65 -18.41 -26.33
CA LEU A 324 -34.92 -18.30 -25.06
C LEU A 324 -34.50 -16.85 -24.74
N LEU A 325 -34.48 -15.97 -25.74
CA LEU A 325 -34.24 -14.53 -25.60
C LEU A 325 -35.19 -13.87 -24.60
N TYR A 326 -36.48 -14.24 -24.57
CA TYR A 326 -37.43 -13.68 -23.60
C TYR A 326 -36.99 -13.98 -22.16
N GLY A 327 -36.42 -15.16 -21.91
CA GLY A 327 -35.82 -15.51 -20.63
C GLY A 327 -34.64 -14.61 -20.26
N PHE A 328 -33.77 -14.29 -21.24
CA PHE A 328 -32.68 -13.34 -21.02
C PHE A 328 -33.17 -11.90 -20.79
N GLN A 329 -34.25 -11.46 -21.45
CA GLN A 329 -34.84 -10.14 -21.21
C GLN A 329 -35.31 -9.99 -19.76
N ILE A 330 -35.96 -11.03 -19.19
CA ILE A 330 -36.33 -11.05 -17.76
C ILE A 330 -35.07 -10.92 -16.89
N LEU A 331 -34.01 -11.68 -17.18
CA LEU A 331 -32.72 -11.56 -16.48
C LEU A 331 -32.14 -10.14 -16.60
N ALA A 332 -32.22 -9.53 -17.77
CA ALA A 332 -31.74 -8.17 -18.01
C ALA A 332 -32.50 -7.14 -17.16
N PHE A 333 -33.84 -7.24 -17.06
CA PHE A 333 -34.63 -6.38 -16.18
C PHE A 333 -34.26 -6.56 -14.70
N LEU A 334 -34.02 -7.80 -14.25
CA LEU A 334 -33.56 -8.08 -12.89
C LEU A 334 -32.18 -7.45 -12.62
N ILE A 335 -31.25 -7.52 -13.59
CA ILE A 335 -29.93 -6.90 -13.49
C ILE A 335 -30.05 -5.37 -13.46
N ILE A 336 -30.89 -4.77 -14.31
CA ILE A 336 -31.15 -3.32 -14.32
C ILE A 336 -31.69 -2.87 -12.95
N GLY A 337 -32.67 -3.58 -12.41
CA GLY A 337 -33.22 -3.31 -11.07
C GLY A 337 -32.15 -3.40 -9.97
N TYR A 338 -31.28 -4.41 -10.04
CA TYR A 338 -30.16 -4.55 -9.10
C TYR A 338 -29.13 -3.43 -9.21
N VAL A 339 -28.80 -3.00 -10.44
CA VAL A 339 -27.90 -1.87 -10.69
C VAL A 339 -28.47 -0.57 -10.12
N ILE A 340 -29.77 -0.30 -10.31
CA ILE A 340 -30.44 0.86 -9.70
C ILE A 340 -30.40 0.78 -8.18
N HIS A 341 -30.64 -0.41 -7.59
CA HIS A 341 -30.56 -0.62 -6.15
C HIS A 341 -29.16 -0.30 -5.58
N ILE A 342 -28.08 -0.79 -6.23
CA ILE A 342 -26.70 -0.46 -5.83
C ILE A 342 -26.48 1.05 -5.83
N ASN A 343 -26.94 1.73 -6.88
CA ASN A 343 -26.72 3.15 -7.03
C ASN A 343 -27.53 4.00 -6.05
N LEU A 344 -28.77 3.61 -5.75
CA LEU A 344 -29.58 4.19 -4.68
C LEU A 344 -28.87 4.07 -3.33
N LYS A 345 -28.30 2.90 -3.02
CA LYS A 345 -27.51 2.70 -1.80
C LYS A 345 -26.26 3.61 -1.78
N ALA A 346 -25.59 3.80 -2.91
CA ALA A 346 -24.45 4.72 -3.02
C ALA A 346 -24.86 6.19 -2.78
N VAL A 347 -26.06 6.59 -3.21
CA VAL A 347 -26.62 7.92 -2.91
C VAL A 347 -26.95 8.07 -1.43
N LEU A 348 -27.57 7.05 -0.81
CA LEU A 348 -27.87 7.05 0.62
C LEU A 348 -26.60 7.10 1.47
N ASN A 349 -25.54 6.41 1.05
CA ASN A 349 -24.22 6.45 1.66
C ASN A 349 -23.42 7.73 1.33
N SER A 350 -24.04 8.72 0.68
CA SER A 350 -23.42 10.02 0.35
C SER A 350 -22.12 9.92 -0.45
N ARG A 351 -21.99 8.91 -1.33
CA ARG A 351 -20.81 8.78 -2.20
C ARG A 351 -20.67 9.99 -3.14
N PRO A 352 -19.46 10.48 -3.42
CA PRO A 352 -19.25 11.63 -4.28
C PRO A 352 -19.79 11.36 -5.69
N ASN A 353 -20.48 12.35 -6.26
CA ASN A 353 -21.05 12.31 -7.61
C ASN A 353 -22.11 11.20 -7.86
N SER A 354 -22.52 10.45 -6.83
CA SER A 354 -23.53 9.38 -6.93
C SER A 354 -24.89 9.87 -7.43
N LYS A 355 -25.36 11.04 -6.98
CA LYS A 355 -26.64 11.63 -7.41
C LYS A 355 -26.67 11.92 -8.91
N LEU A 356 -25.59 12.49 -9.44
CA LEU A 356 -25.48 12.79 -10.86
C LEU A 356 -25.41 11.51 -11.69
N PHE A 357 -24.69 10.50 -11.19
CA PHE A 357 -24.64 9.18 -11.80
C PHE A 357 -26.04 8.52 -11.86
N LEU A 358 -26.82 8.58 -10.77
CA LEU A 358 -28.16 8.01 -10.69
C LEU A 358 -29.09 8.60 -11.76
N ILE A 359 -29.06 9.92 -11.97
CA ILE A 359 -29.87 10.59 -13.00
C ILE A 359 -29.55 10.02 -14.38
N GLY A 360 -28.26 9.95 -14.74
CA GLY A 360 -27.84 9.37 -16.02
C GLY A 360 -28.23 7.91 -16.15
N LEU A 361 -28.08 7.13 -15.08
CA LEU A 361 -28.44 5.71 -15.05
C LEU A 361 -29.93 5.49 -15.26
N LEU A 362 -30.80 6.30 -14.66
CA LEU A 362 -32.25 6.19 -14.83
C LEU A 362 -32.69 6.49 -16.27
N VAL A 363 -32.10 7.50 -16.91
CA VAL A 363 -32.35 7.81 -18.33
C VAL A 363 -31.93 6.65 -19.23
N LEU A 364 -30.76 6.06 -18.98
CA LEU A 364 -30.28 4.89 -19.72
C LEU A 364 -31.16 3.66 -19.48
N ALA A 365 -31.51 3.37 -18.23
CA ALA A 365 -32.36 2.24 -17.85
C ALA A 365 -33.76 2.34 -18.47
N PHE A 366 -34.35 3.54 -18.45
CA PHE A 366 -35.62 3.80 -19.13
C PHE A 366 -35.52 3.55 -20.63
N SER A 367 -34.47 4.07 -21.28
CA SER A 367 -34.28 3.94 -22.73
C SER A 367 -34.08 2.48 -23.16
N VAL A 368 -33.30 1.70 -22.39
CA VAL A 368 -33.12 0.27 -22.62
C VAL A 368 -34.43 -0.49 -22.42
N SER A 369 -35.16 -0.18 -21.35
CA SER A 369 -36.46 -0.82 -21.06
C SER A 369 -37.49 -0.52 -22.16
N PHE A 370 -37.52 0.73 -22.63
CA PHE A 370 -38.39 1.17 -23.71
C PHE A 370 -38.05 0.48 -25.03
N ASP A 371 -36.77 0.39 -25.40
CA ASP A 371 -36.35 -0.28 -26.63
C ASP A 371 -36.64 -1.80 -26.58
N ILE A 372 -36.47 -2.45 -25.43
CA ILE A 372 -36.84 -3.86 -25.24
C ILE A 372 -38.35 -4.06 -25.42
N LEU A 373 -39.16 -3.22 -24.77
CA LEU A 373 -40.62 -3.29 -24.86
C LEU A 373 -41.11 -3.02 -26.29
N LYS A 374 -40.55 -2.01 -26.95
CA LYS A 374 -40.86 -1.66 -28.33
C LYS A 374 -40.53 -2.79 -29.31
N HIS A 375 -39.40 -3.46 -29.12
CA HIS A 375 -39.07 -4.65 -29.90
C HIS A 375 -40.07 -5.79 -29.65
N SER A 376 -40.51 -5.98 -28.40
CA SER A 376 -41.54 -6.97 -28.07
C SER A 376 -42.93 -6.65 -28.63
N LEU A 377 -43.27 -5.37 -28.75
CA LEU A 377 -44.55 -4.89 -29.32
C LEU A 377 -44.48 -4.69 -30.85
N ASN A 378 -43.36 -5.06 -31.47
CA ASN A 378 -43.10 -4.92 -32.91
C ASN A 378 -43.38 -3.50 -33.47
N SER A 379 -43.20 -2.47 -32.63
CA SER A 379 -43.51 -1.09 -32.96
C SER A 379 -42.30 -0.39 -33.59
N ARG A 380 -42.51 0.31 -34.72
CA ARG A 380 -41.46 1.03 -35.43
C ARG A 380 -41.17 2.38 -34.77
N GLY A 381 -39.93 2.85 -34.88
CA GLY A 381 -39.52 4.19 -34.47
C GLY A 381 -38.01 4.27 -34.22
N ILE A 382 -37.53 5.39 -33.73
CA ILE A 382 -36.12 5.56 -33.35
C ILE A 382 -35.85 4.82 -32.04
N GLY A 383 -34.76 4.05 -31.96
CA GLY A 383 -34.30 3.45 -30.70
C GLY A 383 -33.67 4.50 -29.78
N LEU A 384 -34.05 4.55 -28.52
CA LEU A 384 -33.61 5.60 -27.58
C LEU A 384 -32.25 5.31 -26.94
N THR A 385 -31.86 4.03 -26.85
CA THR A 385 -30.66 3.59 -26.11
C THR A 385 -29.37 4.29 -26.55
N PRO A 386 -29.05 4.44 -27.85
CA PRO A 386 -27.80 5.09 -28.27
C PRO A 386 -27.69 6.55 -27.83
N TYR A 387 -28.80 7.30 -27.84
CA TYR A 387 -28.81 8.71 -27.41
C TYR A 387 -28.68 8.84 -25.90
N ALA A 388 -29.41 7.99 -25.17
CA ALA A 388 -29.31 7.93 -23.71
C ALA A 388 -27.89 7.55 -23.26
N LEU A 389 -27.23 6.68 -24.03
CA LEU A 389 -25.84 6.31 -23.80
C LEU A 389 -24.88 7.49 -24.03
N LEU A 390 -25.04 8.28 -25.10
CA LEU A 390 -24.24 9.49 -25.31
C LEU A 390 -24.42 10.49 -24.15
N CYS A 391 -25.66 10.69 -23.70
CA CYS A 391 -25.95 11.52 -22.53
C CYS A 391 -25.29 10.94 -21.26
N PHE A 392 -25.35 9.62 -21.07
CA PHE A 392 -24.72 8.94 -19.95
C PHE A 392 -23.19 9.08 -19.98
N ILE A 393 -22.56 8.95 -21.15
CA ILE A 393 -21.12 9.13 -21.35
C ILE A 393 -20.72 10.57 -21.02
N PHE A 394 -21.50 11.56 -21.47
CA PHE A 394 -21.24 12.95 -21.14
C PHE A 394 -21.29 13.18 -19.63
N ILE A 395 -22.29 12.61 -18.94
CA ILE A 395 -22.38 12.63 -17.47
C ILE A 395 -21.15 11.95 -16.85
N GLN A 396 -20.72 10.77 -17.34
CA GLN A 396 -19.51 10.10 -16.85
C GLN A 396 -18.27 10.97 -17.02
N SER A 397 -18.09 11.60 -18.17
CA SER A 397 -16.96 12.47 -18.46
C SER A 397 -16.87 13.63 -17.47
N LEU A 398 -18.00 14.26 -17.15
CA LEU A 398 -18.07 15.30 -16.12
C LEU A 398 -17.74 14.78 -14.71
N ILE A 399 -18.21 13.58 -14.37
CA ILE A 399 -17.88 12.94 -13.08
C ILE A 399 -16.38 12.66 -12.99
N LEU A 400 -15.78 12.14 -14.06
CA LEU A 400 -14.36 11.86 -14.14
C LEU A 400 -13.54 13.16 -14.04
N SER A 401 -13.93 14.19 -14.79
CA SER A 401 -13.29 15.52 -14.73
C SER A 401 -13.36 16.12 -13.33
N SER A 402 -14.51 16.02 -12.66
CA SER A 402 -14.67 16.47 -11.27
C SER A 402 -13.78 15.69 -10.30
N ARG A 403 -13.65 14.36 -10.48
CA ARG A 403 -12.75 13.54 -9.66
C ARG A 403 -11.29 13.96 -9.85
N ILE A 404 -10.86 14.20 -11.08
CA ILE A 404 -9.50 14.64 -11.40
C ILE A 404 -9.23 16.01 -10.77
N ALA A 405 -10.14 16.97 -10.94
CA ALA A 405 -10.00 18.29 -10.33
C ALA A 405 -9.87 18.21 -8.80
N ASN A 406 -10.73 17.42 -8.14
CA ASN A 406 -10.66 17.24 -6.69
C ASN A 406 -9.38 16.52 -6.23
N ALA A 407 -8.88 15.57 -7.02
CA ALA A 407 -7.62 14.89 -6.73
C ALA A 407 -6.42 15.84 -6.88
N PHE A 408 -6.46 16.74 -7.86
CA PHE A 408 -5.44 17.76 -8.07
C PHE A 408 -5.40 18.77 -6.92
N VAL A 409 -6.55 19.29 -6.50
CA VAL A 409 -6.65 20.20 -5.34
C VAL A 409 -6.09 19.55 -4.07
N ARG A 410 -6.43 18.28 -3.80
CA ARG A 410 -5.86 17.55 -2.65
C ARG A 410 -4.36 17.33 -2.75
N ALA A 411 -3.84 17.12 -3.95
CA ALA A 411 -2.39 16.97 -4.15
C ALA A 411 -1.65 18.30 -3.89
N GLU A 412 -2.26 19.42 -4.27
CA GLU A 412 -1.76 20.77 -4.00
C GLU A 412 -1.78 21.09 -2.49
N GLU A 413 -2.91 20.83 -1.81
CA GLU A 413 -3.03 20.95 -0.35
C GLU A 413 -1.98 20.11 0.40
N LEU A 414 -1.76 18.87 -0.04
CA LEU A 414 -0.75 17.99 0.56
C LEU A 414 0.67 18.50 0.31
N ALA A 415 0.96 19.00 -0.89
CA ALA A 415 2.26 19.56 -1.22
C ALA A 415 2.57 20.80 -0.38
N GLU A 416 1.57 21.68 -0.17
CA GLU A 416 1.70 22.85 0.69
C GLU A 416 1.92 22.44 2.17
N SER A 417 1.12 21.50 2.68
CA SER A 417 1.30 20.98 4.04
C SER A 417 2.67 20.34 4.26
N LEU A 418 3.16 19.58 3.27
CA LEU A 418 4.50 18.98 3.31
C LEU A 418 5.60 20.04 3.33
N LYS A 419 5.45 21.11 2.55
CA LYS A 419 6.39 22.24 2.54
C LYS A 419 6.47 22.90 3.92
N ILE A 420 5.32 23.23 4.53
CA ILE A 420 5.26 23.82 5.88
C ILE A 420 5.90 22.90 6.92
N SER A 421 5.61 21.59 6.86
CA SER A 421 6.20 20.61 7.78
C SER A 421 7.72 20.52 7.63
N ASN A 422 8.25 20.58 6.41
CA ASN A 422 9.70 20.56 6.16
C ASN A 422 10.37 21.83 6.69
N GLU A 423 9.78 23.00 6.49
CA GLU A 423 10.30 24.27 7.03
C GLU A 423 10.33 24.24 8.57
N SER A 424 9.28 23.71 9.20
CA SER A 424 9.26 23.53 10.67
C SER A 424 10.32 22.55 11.16
N LEU A 425 10.59 21.46 10.43
CA LEU A 425 11.63 20.50 10.80
C LEU A 425 13.02 21.13 10.73
N LEU A 426 13.30 21.91 9.68
CA LEU A 426 14.58 22.62 9.53
C LEU A 426 14.83 23.59 10.69
N ALA A 427 13.81 24.36 11.09
CA ALA A 427 13.92 25.26 12.23
C ALA A 427 14.19 24.53 13.55
N VAL A 428 13.57 23.37 13.77
CA VAL A 428 13.83 22.53 14.95
C VAL A 428 15.23 21.93 14.93
N THR A 429 15.71 21.45 13.77
CA THR A 429 17.06 20.89 13.66
C THR A 429 18.14 21.94 13.91
N GLU A 430 17.97 23.15 13.39
CA GLU A 430 18.93 24.25 13.61
C GLU A 430 18.98 24.66 15.10
N ASN A 431 17.82 24.73 15.76
CA ASN A 431 17.74 24.99 17.20
C ASN A 431 18.44 23.88 18.02
N LEU A 432 18.22 22.62 17.67
CA LEU A 432 18.84 21.48 18.34
C LEU A 432 20.36 21.48 18.18
N GLU A 433 20.87 21.76 16.98
CA GLU A 433 22.32 21.87 16.74
C GLU A 433 22.95 22.96 17.61
N GLN A 434 22.28 24.11 17.73
CA GLN A 434 22.73 25.19 18.60
C GLN A 434 22.77 24.76 20.08
N ILE A 435 21.70 24.13 20.58
CA ILE A 435 21.64 23.64 21.98
C ILE A 435 22.74 22.60 22.23
N VAL A 436 22.92 21.65 21.31
CA VAL A 436 23.94 20.59 21.45
C VAL A 436 25.34 21.20 21.49
N SER A 437 25.63 22.16 20.62
CA SER A 437 26.92 22.88 20.61
C SER A 437 27.18 23.60 21.93
N GLU A 438 26.18 24.34 22.45
CA GLU A 438 26.28 25.04 23.72
C GLU A 438 26.54 24.10 24.90
N ARG A 439 25.78 22.98 24.97
CA ARG A 439 25.96 21.97 26.03
C ARG A 439 27.30 21.29 25.96
N THR A 440 27.77 20.97 24.75
CA THR A 440 29.08 20.35 24.54
C THR A 440 30.21 21.27 25.01
N TYR A 441 30.10 22.58 24.72
CA TYR A 441 31.05 23.57 25.20
C TYR A 441 31.05 23.70 26.74
N GLN A 442 29.87 23.79 27.37
CA GLN A 442 29.74 23.86 28.83
C GLN A 442 30.36 22.63 29.53
N LEU A 443 30.11 21.43 28.98
CA LEU A 443 30.64 20.18 29.51
C LEU A 443 32.18 20.14 29.42
N ASN A 444 32.74 20.45 28.25
CA ASN A 444 34.19 20.45 28.06
C ASN A 444 34.90 21.48 28.94
N SER A 445 34.30 22.66 29.15
CA SER A 445 34.83 23.66 30.07
C SER A 445 34.86 23.16 31.51
N SER A 446 33.77 22.50 31.95
CA SER A 446 33.64 21.94 33.30
C SER A 446 34.64 20.80 33.54
N LEU A 447 34.77 19.89 32.58
CA LEU A 447 35.79 18.82 32.59
C LEU A 447 37.21 19.40 32.64
N GLY A 448 37.48 20.44 31.86
CA GLY A 448 38.77 21.12 31.85
C GLY A 448 39.14 21.73 33.22
N ARG A 449 38.16 22.26 33.97
CA ARG A 449 38.37 22.76 35.33
C ARG A 449 38.67 21.63 36.32
N ILE A 450 37.85 20.58 36.32
CA ILE A 450 38.03 19.42 37.20
C ILE A 450 39.41 18.79 37.01
N LYS A 451 39.86 18.65 35.75
CA LYS A 451 41.20 18.10 35.45
C LYS A 451 42.33 18.97 36.00
N LYS A 452 42.20 20.30 35.98
CA LYS A 452 43.19 21.22 36.57
C LYS A 452 43.24 21.10 38.09
N ASP A 453 42.08 20.99 38.74
CA ASP A 453 41.98 20.85 40.19
C ASP A 453 42.58 19.50 40.66
N LEU A 454 42.35 18.41 39.91
CA LEU A 454 42.98 17.11 40.14
C LEU A 454 44.52 17.16 40.05
N LEU A 455 45.05 17.81 39.00
CA LEU A 455 46.50 17.97 38.83
C LEU A 455 47.13 18.80 39.96
N LEU A 456 46.40 19.79 40.49
CA LEU A 456 46.85 20.56 41.64
C LEU A 456 46.88 19.70 42.90
N ALA A 457 45.83 18.90 43.15
CA ALA A 457 45.78 17.97 44.28
C ALA A 457 46.95 16.98 44.25
N LYS A 458 47.28 16.41 43.07
CA LYS A 458 48.45 15.57 42.85
C LYS A 458 49.75 16.24 43.30
N LYS A 459 49.98 17.47 42.85
CA LYS A 459 51.18 18.24 43.22
C LYS A 459 51.28 18.50 44.73
N ILE A 460 50.14 18.71 45.41
CA ILE A 460 50.12 18.92 46.85
C ILE A 460 50.49 17.63 47.58
N GLN A 461 49.88 16.49 47.23
CA GLN A 461 50.16 15.21 47.88
C GLN A 461 51.63 14.79 47.70
N GLN A 462 52.19 14.92 46.49
CA GLN A 462 53.59 14.57 46.23
C GLN A 462 54.59 15.39 47.05
N LYS A 463 54.29 16.66 47.38
CA LYS A 463 55.17 17.51 48.18
C LYS A 463 55.12 17.24 49.69
N ILE A 464 54.08 16.56 50.17
CA ILE A 464 53.90 16.24 51.59
C ILE A 464 54.60 14.92 51.95
N LEU A 465 54.76 14.02 50.97
CA LEU A 465 55.46 12.75 51.15
C LEU A 465 56.99 12.98 51.15
N PRO A 466 57.76 12.25 51.97
CA PRO A 466 59.22 12.35 51.99
C PRO A 466 59.85 12.10 50.61
N GLU A 467 60.87 12.88 50.24
CA GLU A 467 61.65 12.61 49.03
C GLU A 467 62.58 11.40 49.22
N ASP A 468 62.82 10.67 48.13
CA ASP A 468 63.73 9.52 48.09
C ASP A 468 65.20 9.94 48.35
N GLY A 469 65.98 9.09 49.01
CA GLY A 469 67.41 9.32 49.23
C GLY A 469 67.84 9.89 50.58
N ILE A 470 66.99 9.87 51.61
CA ILE A 470 67.44 10.17 52.99
C ILE A 470 68.29 9.00 53.51
N LYS A 471 69.58 9.25 53.77
CA LYS A 471 70.51 8.24 54.29
C LYS A 471 70.52 8.25 55.81
N PHE A 472 70.12 7.14 56.43
CA PHE A 472 70.21 6.94 57.87
C PHE A 472 71.24 5.83 58.14
N SER A 473 72.52 6.14 58.31
CA SER A 473 73.52 5.09 58.61
C SER A 473 73.25 4.47 59.99
N PRO A 474 73.23 3.13 60.16
CA PRO A 474 73.66 2.06 59.23
C PRO A 474 72.54 1.42 58.37
N LEU A 475 71.42 2.09 58.14
CA LEU A 475 70.27 1.60 57.35
C LEU A 475 70.31 2.10 55.89
N LYS A 476 70.17 1.16 54.94
CA LYS A 476 69.81 1.46 53.54
C LYS A 476 68.31 1.38 53.37
N ILE A 477 67.70 2.40 52.79
CA ILE A 477 66.26 2.48 52.56
C ILE A 477 66.01 2.74 51.08
N HIS A 478 65.08 1.98 50.52
CA HIS A 478 64.57 2.16 49.16
C HIS A 478 63.05 2.22 49.19
N LEU A 479 62.47 3.09 48.38
CA LEU A 479 61.04 3.39 48.42
C LEU A 479 60.43 3.29 47.02
N TYR A 480 59.24 2.67 46.94
CA TYR A 480 58.38 2.71 45.77
C TYR A 480 57.00 3.19 46.18
N PHE A 481 56.48 4.21 45.50
CA PHE A 481 55.12 4.74 45.72
C PHE A 481 54.47 5.07 44.38
N GLN A 482 53.37 4.41 44.07
CA GLN A 482 52.62 4.59 42.83
C GLN A 482 51.12 4.61 43.16
N PRO A 483 50.45 5.78 43.07
CA PRO A 483 49.01 5.85 43.29
C PRO A 483 48.22 5.28 42.11
N GLN A 484 47.00 4.79 42.38
CA GLN A 484 46.06 4.24 41.41
C GLN A 484 45.62 5.30 40.38
N GLU A 485 45.30 6.50 40.85
CA GLU A 485 44.87 7.63 40.01
C GLU A 485 45.91 8.80 40.02
N GLN A 486 45.44 10.03 39.86
CA GLN A 486 46.26 11.24 40.04
C GLN A 486 46.75 11.39 41.48
N VAL A 487 45.99 10.90 42.45
CA VAL A 487 46.22 10.98 43.90
C VAL A 487 45.74 9.68 44.56
N GLY A 488 46.33 9.30 45.70
CA GLY A 488 46.05 8.06 46.42
C GLY A 488 45.56 8.24 47.87
N GLY A 489 45.07 7.18 48.49
CA GLY A 489 44.87 6.96 49.93
C GLY A 489 46.10 6.46 50.69
N ASP A 490 47.11 5.92 49.99
CA ASP A 490 48.36 5.50 50.61
C ASP A 490 49.26 6.68 51.02
N PHE A 491 49.92 6.58 52.18
CA PHE A 491 51.05 7.42 52.53
C PHE A 491 52.09 6.72 53.40
N TYR A 492 53.28 7.31 53.42
CA TYR A 492 54.36 6.89 54.29
C TYR A 492 55.09 8.09 54.92
N ASP A 493 55.83 7.81 55.99
CA ASP A 493 56.78 8.71 56.61
C ASP A 493 58.04 7.97 57.05
N ILE A 494 59.18 8.63 56.92
CA ILE A 494 60.46 8.15 57.45
C ILE A 494 61.07 9.30 58.24
N PHE A 495 61.31 9.08 59.53
CA PHE A 495 61.71 10.13 60.46
C PHE A 495 62.69 9.62 61.53
N GLU A 496 63.78 10.35 61.76
CA GLU A 496 64.73 10.04 62.84
C GLU A 496 64.41 10.87 64.09
N LEU A 497 64.28 10.19 65.23
CA LEU A 497 64.13 10.78 66.57
C LEU A 497 65.51 11.15 67.13
N ASP A 498 65.56 12.16 68.02
CA ASP A 498 66.80 12.71 68.61
C ASP A 498 67.68 11.68 69.37
N ASN A 499 67.19 10.45 69.54
CA ASN A 499 67.84 9.35 70.25
C ASN A 499 68.37 8.24 69.32
N GLY A 500 68.51 8.46 68.01
CA GLY A 500 69.04 7.46 67.06
C GLY A 500 68.05 6.34 66.72
N ILE A 501 66.75 6.58 66.96
CA ILE A 501 65.67 5.70 66.52
C ILE A 501 65.15 6.21 65.18
N VAL A 502 65.15 5.35 64.16
CA VAL A 502 64.55 5.65 62.86
C VAL A 502 63.15 5.04 62.81
N ARG A 503 62.16 5.90 62.60
CA ARG A 503 60.74 5.57 62.58
C ARG A 503 60.22 5.54 61.15
N PHE A 504 59.57 4.44 60.82
CA PHE A 504 58.89 4.18 59.57
C PHE A 504 57.40 4.08 59.85
N PHE A 505 56.61 4.83 59.09
CA PHE A 505 55.16 4.72 59.13
C PHE A 505 54.64 4.53 57.73
N ILE A 506 53.83 3.51 57.52
CA ILE A 506 53.10 3.26 56.28
C ILE A 506 51.62 3.12 56.62
N ALA A 507 50.74 3.69 55.81
CA ALA A 507 49.31 3.66 56.06
C ALA A 507 48.52 3.78 54.76
N ASP A 508 47.37 3.13 54.75
CA ASP A 508 46.39 3.17 53.67
C ASP A 508 45.07 3.72 54.22
N ALA A 509 44.62 4.85 53.67
CA ALA A 509 43.34 5.48 54.00
C ALA A 509 42.25 5.05 53.02
N THR A 510 41.10 4.62 53.57
CA THR A 510 40.01 4.10 52.75
C THR A 510 39.46 5.13 51.75
N GLY A 511 39.21 4.67 50.53
CA GLY A 511 38.63 5.44 49.43
C GLY A 511 39.57 5.45 48.22
N HIS A 512 39.19 6.13 47.15
CA HIS A 512 40.07 6.35 45.99
C HIS A 512 39.97 7.82 45.52
N GLY A 513 40.93 8.26 44.71
CA GLY A 513 40.96 9.60 44.13
C GLY A 513 41.05 10.74 45.17
N ILE A 514 40.38 11.87 44.92
CA ILE A 514 40.52 13.10 45.74
C ILE A 514 40.14 12.88 47.20
N GLN A 515 39.10 12.09 47.47
CA GLN A 515 38.62 11.87 48.84
C GLN A 515 39.68 11.16 49.70
N ALA A 516 40.31 10.12 49.15
CA ALA A 516 41.38 9.39 49.82
C ALA A 516 42.62 10.27 50.06
N ALA A 517 42.96 11.12 49.09
CA ALA A 517 44.04 12.09 49.22
C ALA A 517 43.80 13.10 50.35
N LEU A 518 42.57 13.58 50.52
CA LEU A 518 42.21 14.48 51.61
C LEU A 518 42.28 13.80 52.98
N TYR A 519 41.85 12.54 53.07
CA TYR A 519 41.98 11.74 54.30
C TYR A 519 43.44 11.51 54.66
N THR A 520 44.25 11.12 53.68
CA THR A 520 45.70 10.99 53.80
C THR A 520 46.35 12.24 54.38
N MET A 521 46.05 13.42 53.82
CA MET A 521 46.58 14.69 54.32
C MET A 521 46.14 14.98 55.76
N ALA A 522 44.88 14.69 56.10
CA ALA A 522 44.36 14.87 57.45
C ALA A 522 45.05 13.95 58.46
N ILE A 523 45.24 12.68 58.11
CA ILE A 523 45.91 11.68 58.96
C ILE A 523 47.39 12.06 59.14
N LYS A 524 48.07 12.36 58.04
CA LYS A 524 49.48 12.79 58.04
C LYS A 524 49.67 14.02 58.92
N SER A 525 48.78 15.02 58.85
CA SER A 525 48.86 16.21 59.71
C SER A 525 48.76 15.87 61.20
N GLU A 526 47.88 14.95 61.60
CA GLU A 526 47.76 14.57 63.02
C GLU A 526 48.95 13.74 63.48
N TYR A 527 49.45 12.87 62.61
CA TYR A 527 50.66 12.09 62.85
C TYR A 527 51.89 12.99 63.01
N GLU A 528 52.11 13.95 62.10
CA GLU A 528 53.20 14.94 62.18
C GLU A 528 53.22 15.69 63.52
N ALA A 529 52.05 16.05 64.03
CA ALA A 529 51.92 16.78 65.29
C ALA A 529 52.35 15.97 66.53
N ILE A 530 52.39 14.63 66.45
CA ILE A 530 52.71 13.76 67.59
C ILE A 530 53.98 12.93 67.40
N LYS A 531 54.46 12.76 66.16
CA LYS A 531 55.51 11.78 65.82
C LYS A 531 56.83 11.98 66.55
N ARG A 532 57.16 13.22 66.94
CA ARG A 532 58.37 13.57 67.69
C ARG A 532 58.25 13.37 69.21
N PHE A 533 57.04 13.48 69.76
CA PHE A 533 56.83 13.56 71.21
C PHE A 533 56.55 12.20 71.84
N ILE A 534 55.94 11.28 71.09
CA ILE A 534 55.57 9.96 71.59
C ILE A 534 56.58 8.93 71.07
N THR A 535 57.39 8.37 71.97
CA THR A 535 58.53 7.53 71.62
C THR A 535 58.18 6.05 71.48
N LYS A 536 57.13 5.55 72.16
CA LYS A 536 56.69 4.16 72.00
C LYS A 536 55.69 4.00 70.86
N THR A 537 55.79 2.90 70.11
CA THR A 537 54.99 2.67 68.90
C THR A 537 53.52 2.42 69.19
N ASP A 538 53.19 1.72 70.28
CA ASP A 538 51.82 1.47 70.73
C ASP A 538 51.15 2.74 71.27
N ASP A 539 51.85 3.48 72.12
CA ASP A 539 51.35 4.77 72.63
C ASP A 539 51.05 5.74 71.49
N LEU A 540 51.91 5.81 70.47
CA LEU A 540 51.68 6.67 69.31
C LEU A 540 50.42 6.27 68.56
N MET A 541 50.25 4.96 68.29
CA MET A 541 49.08 4.42 67.59
C MET A 541 47.78 4.66 68.37
N ASN A 542 47.79 4.47 69.69
CA ASN A 542 46.66 4.76 70.56
C ASN A 542 46.28 6.26 70.53
N HIS A 543 47.28 7.15 70.62
CA HIS A 543 47.05 8.60 70.56
C HIS A 543 46.57 9.06 69.18
N LEU A 544 47.12 8.49 68.10
CA LEU A 544 46.69 8.79 66.74
C LEU A 544 45.23 8.40 66.54
N ASN A 545 44.82 7.20 66.97
CA ASN A 545 43.43 6.76 66.91
C ASN A 545 42.49 7.68 67.69
N GLN A 546 42.86 8.09 68.91
CA GLN A 546 42.07 9.02 69.70
C GLN A 546 41.94 10.39 69.02
N LYS A 547 43.03 10.94 68.48
CA LYS A 547 43.01 12.23 67.77
C LYS A 547 42.10 12.20 66.55
N ILE A 548 42.22 11.16 65.72
CA ILE A 548 41.42 11.00 64.51
C ILE A 548 39.93 10.88 64.86
N GLN A 549 39.60 10.04 65.85
CA GLN A 549 38.22 9.87 66.32
C GLN A 549 37.63 11.15 66.91
N ASN A 550 38.39 11.90 67.72
CA ASN A 550 37.88 13.10 68.36
C ASN A 550 37.72 14.27 67.38
N LYS A 551 38.71 14.47 66.49
CA LYS A 551 38.76 15.62 65.57
C LYS A 551 37.92 15.41 64.31
N PHE A 552 37.78 14.17 63.83
CA PHE A 552 37.11 13.84 62.57
C PHE A 552 35.89 12.92 62.76
N SER A 553 35.23 12.96 63.93
CA SER A 553 34.06 12.13 64.26
C SER A 553 32.91 12.19 63.23
N GLY A 554 32.71 13.33 62.59
CA GLY A 554 31.69 13.51 61.53
C GLY A 554 32.09 12.95 60.16
N LEU A 555 33.38 12.72 59.91
CA LEU A 555 33.91 12.27 58.61
C LEU A 555 34.18 10.75 58.56
N LYS A 556 34.12 10.04 59.70
CA LYS A 556 34.35 8.59 59.80
C LYS A 556 35.63 8.12 59.08
N ILE A 557 36.71 8.88 59.23
CA ILE A 557 38.01 8.54 58.63
C ILE A 557 38.51 7.24 59.26
N VAL A 558 38.74 6.23 58.42
CA VAL A 558 39.33 4.94 58.81
C VAL A 558 40.52 4.64 57.91
N PHE A 559 41.58 4.09 58.49
CA PHE A 559 42.78 3.76 57.74
C PHE A 559 43.57 2.64 58.43
N SER A 560 44.22 1.82 57.63
CA SER A 560 45.15 0.81 58.12
C SER A 560 46.54 1.44 58.25
N GLY A 561 47.37 0.99 59.20
CA GLY A 561 48.73 1.51 59.31
C GLY A 561 49.70 0.63 60.07
N PHE A 562 50.98 0.74 59.74
CA PHE A 562 52.07 -0.02 60.35
C PHE A 562 53.22 0.92 60.69
N LEU A 563 53.59 0.92 61.98
CA LEU A 563 54.64 1.76 62.53
C LEU A 563 55.77 0.88 63.04
N LEU A 564 56.98 1.20 62.62
CA LEU A 564 58.19 0.46 62.93
C LEU A 564 59.31 1.41 63.33
N ASP A 565 59.88 1.19 64.50
CA ASP A 565 61.00 1.95 65.06
C ASP A 565 62.22 1.04 65.12
N ILE A 566 63.33 1.48 64.54
CA ILE A 566 64.62 0.80 64.63
C ILE A 566 65.54 1.61 65.52
N ASP A 567 65.83 1.10 66.72
CA ASP A 567 66.85 1.68 67.59
C ASP A 567 68.23 1.20 67.14
N THR A 568 68.97 2.09 66.48
CA THR A 568 70.28 1.77 65.91
C THR A 568 71.34 1.48 66.97
N ARG A 569 71.14 1.95 68.22
CA ARG A 569 72.11 1.80 69.31
C ARG A 569 71.92 0.48 70.05
N THR A 570 70.67 0.10 70.30
CA THR A 570 70.34 -1.16 71.00
C THR A 570 70.13 -2.33 70.04
N LYS A 571 70.22 -2.09 68.72
CA LYS A 571 69.96 -3.08 67.66
C LYS A 571 68.62 -3.81 67.87
N THR A 572 67.59 -3.05 68.25
CA THR A 572 66.25 -3.57 68.55
C THR A 572 65.22 -2.88 67.67
N VAL A 573 64.33 -3.67 67.07
CA VAL A 573 63.19 -3.19 66.30
C VAL A 573 61.95 -3.28 67.17
N TYR A 574 61.15 -2.22 67.15
CA TYR A 574 59.85 -2.15 67.80
C TYR A 574 58.79 -1.89 66.74
N TYR A 575 57.65 -2.56 66.81
CA TYR A 575 56.58 -2.30 65.86
C TYR A 575 55.19 -2.41 66.47
N SER A 576 54.25 -1.68 65.85
CA SER A 576 52.82 -1.75 66.11
C SER A 576 52.05 -1.64 64.80
N SER A 577 51.02 -2.46 64.64
CA SER A 577 50.21 -2.55 63.42
C SER A 577 48.73 -2.37 63.76
N ALA A 578 48.08 -1.49 63.02
CA ALA A 578 46.69 -1.14 63.15
C ALA A 578 45.89 -1.60 61.93
N GLY A 579 45.55 -2.90 61.91
CA GLY A 579 44.76 -3.51 60.83
C GLY A 579 45.45 -3.63 59.47
N HIS A 580 46.72 -3.21 59.34
CA HIS A 580 47.50 -3.21 58.11
C HIS A 580 47.93 -4.64 57.69
N PRO A 581 48.25 -4.92 56.41
CA PRO A 581 48.78 -6.21 55.99
C PRO A 581 49.98 -6.67 56.82
N ASN A 582 50.19 -7.99 56.85
CA ASN A 582 51.34 -8.57 57.55
C ASN A 582 52.63 -8.23 56.80
N GLN A 583 53.65 -7.77 57.51
CA GLN A 583 54.92 -7.32 56.92
C GLN A 583 55.98 -8.41 57.00
N ILE A 584 57.10 -8.26 56.27
CA ILE A 584 58.14 -9.30 56.18
C ILE A 584 59.43 -8.81 56.83
N PHE A 585 59.97 -9.62 57.75
CA PHE A 585 61.32 -9.49 58.29
C PHE A 585 62.15 -10.70 57.86
N GLN A 586 63.35 -10.49 57.34
CA GLN A 586 64.25 -11.54 56.91
C GLN A 586 65.55 -11.44 57.72
N SER A 587 65.86 -12.51 58.45
CA SER A 587 67.09 -12.61 59.26
C SER A 587 67.74 -13.97 59.10
N SER A 588 69.06 -13.97 58.86
CA SER A 588 69.88 -15.18 58.70
C SER A 588 69.31 -16.22 57.70
N GLY A 589 68.68 -15.75 56.61
CA GLY A 589 68.07 -16.61 55.58
C GLY A 589 66.66 -17.13 55.92
N THR A 590 66.13 -16.81 57.10
CA THR A 590 64.77 -17.15 57.55
C THR A 590 63.85 -15.95 57.43
N GLN A 591 62.62 -16.16 56.96
CA GLN A 591 61.59 -15.13 56.93
C GLN A 591 60.65 -15.25 58.14
N ILE A 592 60.36 -14.11 58.75
CA ILE A 592 59.47 -13.94 59.90
C ILE A 592 58.36 -12.97 59.48
N ILE A 593 57.11 -13.39 59.69
CA ILE A 593 55.94 -12.57 59.40
C ILE A 593 55.63 -11.67 60.59
N LEU A 594 55.64 -10.36 60.36
CA LEU A 594 55.27 -9.35 61.36
C LEU A 594 53.75 -9.19 61.41
N ASN A 595 53.11 -10.01 62.26
CA ASN A 595 51.65 -10.05 62.40
C ASN A 595 51.08 -8.77 63.04
N ARG A 596 49.83 -8.46 62.67
CA ARG A 596 48.99 -7.38 63.24
C ARG A 596 48.99 -7.36 64.78
N THR A 597 48.96 -6.17 65.38
CA THR A 597 48.98 -5.98 66.86
C THR A 597 47.79 -5.18 67.39
N GLY A 598 46.88 -4.76 66.50
CA GLY A 598 45.64 -4.05 66.74
C GLY A 598 44.79 -3.98 65.45
N ASN A 599 43.62 -3.35 65.52
CA ASN A 599 42.67 -3.25 64.41
C ASN A 599 42.81 -1.91 63.65
N ILE A 600 42.06 -1.69 62.59
CA ILE A 600 42.11 -0.47 61.77
C ILE A 600 41.82 0.79 62.62
N ILE A 601 42.58 1.87 62.40
CA ILE A 601 42.42 3.15 63.09
C ILE A 601 41.09 3.80 62.67
N GLY A 602 40.40 4.45 63.60
CA GLY A 602 39.13 5.14 63.34
C GLY A 602 37.89 4.26 63.41
N LEU A 603 38.03 2.93 63.56
CA LEU A 603 36.87 2.02 63.70
C LEU A 603 36.19 2.11 65.07
N LYS A 604 36.98 2.09 66.15
CA LYS A 604 36.49 2.18 67.54
C LYS A 604 37.43 3.01 68.40
N LYS A 605 36.87 3.74 69.38
CA LYS A 605 37.62 4.64 70.26
C LYS A 605 38.47 3.90 71.28
N ASP A 606 37.95 2.83 71.86
CA ASP A 606 38.58 2.08 72.97
C ASP A 606 39.13 0.74 72.49
N GLN A 607 40.21 0.79 71.70
CA GLN A 607 40.93 -0.41 71.27
C GLN A 607 42.44 -0.23 71.48
N PRO A 608 43.10 -1.07 72.30
CA PRO A 608 44.52 -0.95 72.56
C PRO A 608 45.34 -1.51 71.39
N TYR A 609 46.35 -0.76 70.98
CA TYR A 609 47.46 -1.26 70.17
C TYR A 609 48.56 -1.80 71.08
N THR A 610 49.25 -2.85 70.65
CA THR A 610 50.35 -3.46 71.43
C THR A 610 51.67 -3.41 70.66
N GLN A 611 52.75 -3.11 71.37
CA GLN A 611 54.10 -3.10 70.81
C GLN A 611 54.69 -4.51 70.87
N LYS A 612 55.34 -4.93 69.78
CA LYS A 612 56.20 -6.10 69.73
C LYS A 612 57.63 -5.67 69.44
N GLN A 613 58.60 -6.47 69.89
CA GLN A 613 60.01 -6.18 69.69
C GLN A 613 60.80 -7.42 69.28
N PHE A 614 61.85 -7.23 68.50
CA PHE A 614 62.79 -8.28 68.10
C PHE A 614 64.18 -7.68 67.82
N PRO A 615 65.27 -8.44 68.00
CA PRO A 615 66.61 -7.97 67.67
C PRO A 615 66.81 -7.89 66.15
N ILE A 616 67.64 -6.95 65.70
CA ILE A 616 68.08 -6.84 64.29
C ILE A 616 69.59 -6.98 64.19
N LEU A 617 70.05 -7.75 63.22
CA LEU A 617 71.47 -8.00 62.98
C LEU A 617 71.91 -7.40 61.64
N GLU A 618 73.22 -7.34 61.45
CA GLU A 618 73.82 -6.83 60.21
C GLU A 618 73.47 -7.72 59.01
N GLY A 619 72.97 -7.09 57.94
CA GLY A 619 72.46 -7.76 56.75
C GLY A 619 70.99 -8.19 56.84
N ASP A 620 70.31 -7.96 57.96
CA ASP A 620 68.88 -8.23 58.07
C ASP A 620 68.06 -7.21 57.27
N ARG A 621 66.90 -7.65 56.77
CA ARG A 621 66.05 -6.90 55.84
C ARG A 621 64.61 -6.85 56.32
N ILE A 622 63.97 -5.70 56.17
CA ILE A 622 62.55 -5.49 56.46
C ILE A 622 61.88 -4.96 55.19
N LEU A 623 60.76 -5.56 54.82
CA LEU A 623 59.90 -5.09 53.74
C LEU A 623 58.57 -4.63 54.34
N LEU A 624 58.28 -3.33 54.20
CA LEU A 624 56.99 -2.72 54.52
C LEU A 624 56.23 -2.47 53.22
N PHE A 625 54.94 -2.79 53.17
CA PHE A 625 54.10 -2.62 51.98
C PHE A 625 52.61 -2.52 52.32
N THR A 626 51.86 -1.85 51.45
CA THR A 626 50.39 -1.76 51.50
C THR A 626 49.72 -2.94 50.78
N ASP A 627 48.42 -3.10 50.98
CA ASP A 627 47.60 -4.17 50.39
C ASP A 627 47.52 -4.09 48.87
N GLY A 628 47.63 -2.91 48.26
CA GLY A 628 47.69 -2.81 46.79
C GLY A 628 48.83 -3.61 46.14
N MET A 629 49.88 -3.95 46.90
CA MET A 629 50.93 -4.88 46.44
C MET A 629 50.51 -6.36 46.47
N LEU A 630 49.62 -6.73 47.39
CA LEU A 630 49.14 -8.10 47.55
C LEU A 630 47.89 -8.38 46.70
N GLU A 631 46.95 -7.43 46.70
CA GLU A 631 45.63 -7.55 46.10
C GLU A 631 45.61 -7.25 44.60
N GLN A 632 46.73 -6.79 44.03
CA GLN A 632 46.86 -6.62 42.58
C GLN A 632 46.54 -7.92 41.86
N LYS A 633 45.57 -7.86 40.93
CA LYS A 633 45.11 -9.00 40.15
C LYS A 633 45.79 -9.07 38.78
N ASN A 634 45.93 -10.29 38.27
CA ASN A 634 46.30 -10.57 36.88
C ASN A 634 45.06 -10.76 35.98
N GLU A 635 45.25 -11.00 34.67
CA GLU A 635 44.16 -11.27 33.70
C GLU A 635 43.24 -12.43 34.11
N SER A 636 43.71 -13.38 34.92
CA SER A 636 42.93 -14.50 35.45
C SER A 636 42.22 -14.19 36.76
N ARG A 637 42.25 -12.94 37.23
CA ARG A 637 41.75 -12.46 38.53
C ARG A 637 42.38 -13.13 39.75
N GLU A 638 43.59 -13.64 39.60
CA GLU A 638 44.38 -14.13 40.71
C GLU A 638 45.15 -12.97 41.35
N GLU A 639 45.12 -12.87 42.68
CA GLU A 639 45.88 -11.88 43.44
C GLU A 639 47.38 -12.23 43.48
N PHE A 640 48.24 -11.22 43.50
CA PHE A 640 49.68 -11.39 43.60
C PHE A 640 50.03 -12.22 44.85
N GLY A 641 49.44 -11.83 45.99
CA GLY A 641 49.41 -12.61 47.21
C GLY A 641 50.73 -12.66 47.99
N MET A 642 50.61 -13.04 49.26
CA MET A 642 51.75 -13.08 50.20
C MET A 642 52.80 -14.11 49.80
N ASP A 643 52.39 -15.25 49.24
CA ASP A 643 53.29 -16.35 48.89
C ASP A 643 54.31 -15.95 47.81
N ARG A 644 53.87 -15.22 46.77
CA ARG A 644 54.77 -14.71 45.72
C ARG A 644 55.72 -13.65 46.28
N MET A 645 55.20 -12.75 47.11
CA MET A 645 56.01 -11.72 47.76
C MET A 645 57.11 -12.34 48.64
N GLN A 646 56.76 -13.31 49.48
CA GLN A 646 57.72 -14.06 50.30
C GLN A 646 58.77 -14.77 49.44
N LYS A 647 58.33 -15.45 48.38
CA LYS A 647 59.24 -16.14 47.46
C LYS A 647 60.27 -15.18 46.86
N ILE A 648 59.83 -14.03 46.33
CA ILE A 648 60.71 -13.01 45.74
C ILE A 648 61.71 -12.51 46.78
N VAL A 649 61.27 -12.15 47.98
CA VAL A 649 62.17 -11.69 49.05
C VAL A 649 63.17 -12.78 49.48
N SER A 650 62.77 -14.05 49.42
CA SER A 650 63.63 -15.18 49.82
C SER A 650 64.75 -15.45 48.82
N GLU A 651 64.48 -15.30 47.52
CA GLU A 651 65.41 -15.62 46.42
C GLU A 651 66.58 -14.63 46.31
N PHE A 652 66.53 -13.49 47.00
CA PHE A 652 67.50 -12.40 46.84
C PHE A 652 68.43 -12.16 48.03
N THR A 653 68.69 -13.17 48.86
CA THR A 653 69.51 -13.06 50.09
C THR A 653 70.95 -12.55 49.88
N GLN A 654 71.47 -12.55 48.65
CA GLN A 654 72.83 -12.09 48.32
C GLN A 654 72.92 -10.91 47.31
N LYS A 655 71.80 -10.37 46.84
CA LYS A 655 71.81 -9.22 45.89
C LYS A 655 71.82 -7.87 46.62
N GLU A 656 72.31 -6.83 45.94
CA GLU A 656 72.23 -5.43 46.39
C GLU A 656 70.77 -5.02 46.62
N SER A 657 70.50 -4.28 47.71
CA SER A 657 69.16 -3.89 48.17
C SER A 657 68.30 -3.17 47.13
N GLU A 658 68.89 -2.27 46.35
CA GLU A 658 68.20 -1.53 45.29
C GLU A 658 67.62 -2.48 44.22
N ARG A 659 68.36 -3.55 43.89
CA ARG A 659 67.93 -4.54 42.90
C ARG A 659 66.77 -5.39 43.39
N VAL A 660 66.62 -5.57 44.70
CA VAL A 660 65.52 -6.36 45.28
C VAL A 660 64.20 -5.63 45.11
N LEU A 661 64.15 -4.33 45.41
CA LEU A 661 62.95 -3.52 45.22
C LEU A 661 62.60 -3.37 43.73
N ALA A 662 63.59 -3.07 42.88
CA ALA A 662 63.37 -2.94 41.44
C ALA A 662 62.81 -4.24 40.83
N GLU A 663 63.37 -5.39 41.20
CA GLU A 663 62.88 -6.69 40.72
C GLU A 663 61.47 -7.00 41.25
N LEU A 664 61.16 -6.69 42.52
CA LEU A 664 59.81 -6.85 43.07
C LEU A 664 58.78 -6.05 42.24
N VAL A 665 59.08 -4.80 41.92
CA VAL A 665 58.22 -3.93 41.10
C VAL A 665 58.09 -4.47 39.67
N ILE A 666 59.18 -4.96 39.07
CA ILE A 666 59.14 -5.58 37.74
C ILE A 666 58.27 -6.85 37.74
N GLN A 667 58.41 -7.71 38.74
CA GLN A 667 57.61 -8.93 38.86
C GLN A 667 56.13 -8.62 39.08
N LEU A 668 55.81 -7.60 39.87
CA LEU A 668 54.44 -7.10 40.02
C LEU A 668 53.86 -6.61 38.69
N PHE A 669 54.62 -5.80 37.96
CA PHE A 669 54.22 -5.30 36.64
C PHE A 669 54.00 -6.42 35.62
N LEU A 670 54.90 -7.42 35.59
CA LEU A 670 54.76 -8.59 34.73
C LEU A 670 53.56 -9.45 35.11
N PHE A 671 53.25 -9.56 36.40
CA PHE A 671 52.08 -10.28 36.90
C PHE A 671 50.77 -9.56 36.54
N GLN A 672 50.72 -8.24 36.70
CA GLN A 672 49.57 -7.40 36.34
C GLN A 672 49.22 -7.51 34.84
N GLY A 673 50.22 -7.58 33.96
CA GLY A 673 50.02 -7.77 32.52
C GLY A 673 49.32 -6.58 31.87
N LYS A 674 48.09 -6.78 31.36
CA LYS A 674 47.27 -5.73 30.71
C LYS A 674 46.21 -5.11 31.61
N GLU A 675 46.02 -5.63 32.81
CA GLU A 675 45.05 -5.07 33.75
C GLU A 675 45.52 -3.71 34.28
N GLU A 676 44.57 -2.86 34.65
CA GLU A 676 44.89 -1.59 35.30
C GLU A 676 45.25 -1.83 36.79
N GLN A 677 45.94 -0.86 37.38
CA GLN A 677 46.26 -0.88 38.80
C GLN A 677 44.94 -0.75 39.59
N GLU A 678 44.66 -1.69 40.50
CA GLU A 678 43.38 -1.73 41.23
C GLU A 678 43.38 -0.87 42.51
N ASP A 679 44.56 -0.60 43.07
CA ASP A 679 44.73 0.16 44.32
C ASP A 679 46.11 0.82 44.40
N ASP A 680 46.35 1.72 45.35
CA ASP A 680 47.64 2.35 45.56
C ASP A 680 48.72 1.35 45.99
N GLN A 681 49.94 1.54 45.47
CA GLN A 681 51.05 0.62 45.71
C GLN A 681 52.19 1.35 46.43
N THR A 682 52.45 0.97 47.67
CA THR A 682 53.55 1.50 48.48
C THR A 682 54.43 0.39 48.99
N VAL A 683 55.75 0.56 48.87
CA VAL A 683 56.76 -0.36 49.40
C VAL A 683 57.93 0.42 49.99
N ILE A 684 58.35 0.07 51.20
CA ILE A 684 59.58 0.52 51.83
C ILE A 684 60.45 -0.70 52.11
N PHE A 685 61.61 -0.75 51.49
CA PHE A 685 62.62 -1.77 51.72
C PHE A 685 63.72 -1.20 52.61
N ILE A 686 64.05 -1.89 53.70
CA ILE A 686 65.02 -1.48 54.71
C ILE A 686 66.05 -2.59 54.87
N GLU A 687 67.34 -2.27 54.81
CA GLU A 687 68.45 -3.21 55.04
C GLU A 687 69.44 -2.62 56.04
N TRP A 688 69.85 -3.41 57.04
CA TRP A 688 70.94 -3.06 57.92
C TRP A 688 72.29 -3.34 57.24
N GLU A 689 73.13 -2.33 57.03
CA GLU A 689 74.44 -2.46 56.37
C GLU A 689 75.39 -3.38 57.16
N LYS A 690 76.10 -4.27 56.46
CA LYS A 690 77.20 -5.04 57.05
C LYS A 690 78.42 -4.14 57.18
N GLU A 691 79.06 -4.09 58.35
CA GLU A 691 80.38 -3.45 58.46
C GLU A 691 81.36 -4.22 57.56
N HIS A 692 81.92 -3.56 56.55
CA HIS A 692 83.06 -4.12 55.82
C HIS A 692 84.28 -4.06 56.75
N GLU A 693 84.79 -5.21 57.20
CA GLU A 693 86.15 -5.28 57.74
C GLU A 693 87.12 -4.74 56.68
N SER A 694 87.67 -3.56 56.97
CA SER A 694 88.80 -2.99 56.25
C SER A 694 90.03 -3.87 56.49
N THR A 695 90.38 -4.71 55.51
CA THR A 695 91.77 -5.18 55.35
C THR A 695 92.58 -4.20 54.54
#